data_AF-A0A6A5R746-F1
#
_entry.id   AF-A0A6A5R746-F1
#
_cell.length_a   1.000
_cell.length_b   1.000
_cell.length_c   1.000
_cell.angle_alpha   90.00
_cell.angle_beta   90.00
_cell.angle_gamma   90.00
#
_symmetry.space_group_name_H-M   'P 1'
#
loop_
_entity.id
_entity.type
_entity.pdbx_description
1 polymer ?
#
loop_
_entity_poly.entity_id
_entity_poly.type
_entity_poly.pdbx_seq_one_letter_code
_entity_poly.pdbx_strand_id
1 'polypeptide(L)'
;MPTDSERDPSHRRPRGDERRRRRESHGETSGTDRPRRRRESNTPYEFEGRRRKGHRATDSQGELLRPTPRDSRYQSDSEWDSSAPRRRSRRPSTSDRKSAAPLSLDALAKLDKEVAKKNGGWRGYDYDEDYLKEVRRKEKQLEKDRVKTSKDEKKKAQKEEERRKVEESDREVLEEKERRRQRELRRKKRESREVKGGAVALGDLAGMESKRASRTEDERERRRRDEARYTASEIEERRERRQREKQKRKSRVVSGPLAEEGGIDDDDEHQYMMEKRGGAGSTPTVLSAAEQARKKKRKKIIIGVVSVLILLAIIIPIAVLMSNKKSNNTSGSDTAAGQSTPKNSNLDGKDPNSVPQADKGGILDPWSWYDTEDFNVTYTNELVGGLPIIGLNSTWNDDVQANSKVPNLQDSFEYGKTPIRGVNVGGWLNLEPFITPSFFENFGARDGVVDEYTLLTKLGPTKAKSTLEQHYSAFVNKQTFKEIRAAGIDHVRFPFGYWIVQTYDGDPYLAQVSWRYLLRGIEYCRQNGLRVNLDLHGAPGSQNGWNHSGRQGVIGWLNGTDGDLNAQRTLDVHHKLSVFFAQPRYKNVVTMYGLVNEPRNVELDTNRVVNWTQTAITQIRNDNISAVIVFGDGFMGLDNWQGKLQGNENLLLDVHQYVIFNVNQLSLGHRDKLNFACSAWTQQSLRSMDTTTGFGPTMCGEWSQADTDCTQYINNVNIGTRWEGTYDTGNLSTAILKPQCPVQGKCTCDPANADPSTYTADYKKWLYQFAIGQMDAFEAGWGWFYWTWETEKATQWSYRRGMAAGILPTTAYDRDWSCPDNGVDGLDTFTDLPEYY
;
A
#
# COMPACT_ATOMS: atom_id res chain seq x y z
N MET A 1 62.75 -41.33 24.91
CA MET A 1 61.31 -41.58 25.11
C MET A 1 60.61 -41.52 23.75
N PRO A 2 60.33 -42.68 23.12
CA PRO A 2 59.53 -42.82 21.89
C PRO A 2 58.02 -42.97 22.22
N THR A 3 57.00 -42.96 21.34
CA THR A 3 56.88 -42.77 19.86
C THR A 3 55.40 -42.53 19.46
N ASP A 4 55.20 -41.86 18.33
CA ASP A 4 54.30 -42.15 17.18
C ASP A 4 52.86 -42.73 17.32
N SER A 5 51.90 -41.91 16.89
CA SER A 5 50.86 -42.09 15.83
C SER A 5 50.24 -43.44 15.39
N GLU A 6 49.03 -43.29 14.78
CA GLU A 6 48.38 -44.07 13.69
C GLU A 6 47.26 -45.12 13.97
N ARG A 7 46.08 -44.81 13.40
CA ARG A 7 45.13 -45.63 12.58
C ARG A 7 44.11 -46.64 13.15
N ASP A 8 43.03 -46.73 12.35
CA ASP A 8 41.85 -47.63 12.33
C ASP A 8 42.21 -49.11 12.05
N PRO A 9 41.36 -50.07 12.48
CA PRO A 9 40.71 -50.91 11.45
C PRO A 9 39.24 -51.32 11.73
N SER A 10 38.38 -51.15 10.73
CA SER A 10 37.02 -51.73 10.69
C SER A 10 36.94 -53.26 10.56
N HIS A 11 35.89 -53.93 11.10
CA HIS A 11 35.19 -55.04 10.37
C HIS A 11 33.87 -55.62 10.97
N ARG A 12 32.86 -55.75 10.09
CA ARG A 12 31.80 -56.79 9.94
C ARG A 12 30.66 -56.99 10.97
N ARG A 13 29.52 -57.44 10.42
CA ARG A 13 28.22 -57.80 11.05
C ARG A 13 28.16 -59.29 11.46
N PRO A 14 27.12 -59.74 12.19
CA PRO A 14 26.02 -60.45 11.48
C PRO A 14 24.59 -60.07 11.95
N ARG A 15 23.57 -60.75 11.39
CA ARG A 15 22.13 -60.59 11.70
C ARG A 15 21.68 -61.52 12.85
N GLY A 16 20.55 -61.20 13.49
CA GLY A 16 19.72 -62.12 14.27
C GLY A 16 18.28 -61.60 14.32
N ASP A 17 17.29 -62.47 14.11
CA ASP A 17 15.88 -62.07 13.88
C ASP A 17 14.90 -63.02 14.60
N GLU A 18 13.67 -62.54 14.81
CA GLU A 18 12.44 -63.28 15.14
C GLU A 18 12.21 -64.00 16.51
N ARG A 19 10.96 -63.86 17.00
CA ARG A 19 10.05 -64.85 17.67
C ARG A 19 9.91 -65.03 19.21
N ARG A 20 8.70 -64.62 19.68
CA ARG A 20 7.66 -65.42 20.41
C ARG A 20 7.98 -65.87 21.88
N ARG A 21 7.02 -66.14 22.80
CA ARG A 21 5.53 -66.34 22.78
C ARG A 21 4.91 -66.32 24.21
N ARG A 22 3.56 -66.39 24.28
CA ARG A 22 2.65 -66.76 25.44
C ARG A 22 2.48 -65.69 26.56
N ARG A 23 1.28 -65.41 27.13
CA ARG A 23 0.11 -66.18 27.69
C ARG A 23 0.31 -66.59 29.17
N GLU A 24 -0.69 -66.83 30.05
CA GLU A 24 -2.18 -67.02 30.07
C GLU A 24 -2.79 -66.15 31.26
N SER A 25 -4.05 -65.71 31.47
CA SER A 25 -5.49 -66.17 31.43
C SER A 25 -5.89 -67.24 32.47
N HIS A 26 -6.99 -67.24 33.25
CA HIS A 26 -8.35 -66.59 33.30
C HIS A 26 -8.54 -65.65 34.54
N GLY A 27 -9.71 -65.16 35.04
CA GLY A 27 -11.16 -65.28 34.70
C GLY A 27 -12.03 -64.26 35.50
N GLU A 28 -13.18 -63.77 34.97
CA GLU A 28 -14.58 -64.28 35.12
C GLU A 28 -15.31 -63.81 36.39
N THR A 29 -16.63 -63.52 36.41
CA THR A 29 -17.77 -63.71 35.47
C THR A 29 -18.71 -62.44 35.50
N SER A 30 -19.88 -62.24 34.86
CA SER A 30 -20.82 -62.94 33.93
C SER A 30 -21.75 -61.89 33.23
N GLY A 31 -22.91 -62.27 32.63
CA GLY A 31 -24.07 -61.39 32.37
C GLY A 31 -24.19 -60.71 30.97
N THR A 32 -24.34 -61.41 29.83
CA THR A 32 -25.60 -61.93 29.21
C THR A 32 -26.69 -60.87 28.90
N ASP A 33 -27.28 -60.73 27.70
CA ASP A 33 -27.08 -61.47 26.43
C ASP A 33 -27.56 -60.71 25.14
N ARG A 34 -27.50 -61.36 23.97
CA ARG A 34 -27.85 -60.89 22.59
C ARG A 34 -29.21 -61.53 22.13
N PRO A 35 -29.66 -61.65 20.83
CA PRO A 35 -29.10 -61.24 19.51
C PRO A 35 -30.06 -60.86 18.32
N ARG A 36 -29.46 -60.43 17.18
CA ARG A 36 -29.77 -60.77 15.74
C ARG A 36 -31.04 -60.27 14.97
N ARG A 37 -30.75 -59.55 13.85
CA ARG A 37 -31.10 -59.79 12.40
C ARG A 37 -32.51 -59.56 11.76
N ARG A 38 -32.47 -58.72 10.69
CA ARG A 38 -32.99 -58.86 9.28
C ARG A 38 -34.47 -58.66 8.87
N ARG A 39 -34.60 -57.86 7.78
CA ARG A 39 -35.40 -58.00 6.51
C ARG A 39 -36.86 -57.52 6.40
N GLU A 40 -37.11 -56.78 5.29
CA GLU A 40 -38.29 -56.73 4.36
C GLU A 40 -39.71 -56.53 4.97
N SER A 41 -40.70 -55.79 4.43
CA SER A 41 -40.91 -54.93 3.23
C SER A 41 -42.09 -53.93 3.56
N ASN A 42 -42.83 -53.18 2.71
CA ASN A 42 -43.00 -53.05 1.24
C ASN A 42 -43.60 -51.65 0.85
N THR A 43 -44.14 -51.52 -0.38
CA THR A 43 -44.88 -50.36 -0.99
C THR A 43 -46.42 -50.41 -0.72
N PRO A 44 -47.32 -49.45 -1.12
CA PRO A 44 -47.21 -48.42 -2.21
C PRO A 44 -47.92 -47.03 -2.07
N TYR A 45 -47.68 -46.14 -3.06
CA TYR A 45 -48.58 -45.09 -3.65
C TYR A 45 -49.11 -43.93 -2.74
N GLU A 46 -49.49 -42.73 -3.21
CA GLU A 46 -49.44 -42.08 -4.54
C GLU A 46 -49.42 -40.51 -4.45
N PHE A 47 -48.96 -39.87 -5.54
CA PHE A 47 -49.38 -38.59 -6.16
C PHE A 47 -49.27 -37.18 -5.50
N GLU A 48 -48.93 -36.25 -6.42
CA GLU A 48 -49.19 -34.80 -6.51
C GLU A 48 -48.92 -33.78 -5.37
N GLY A 49 -48.50 -32.59 -5.80
CA GLY A 49 -48.39 -31.39 -4.97
C GLY A 49 -48.69 -30.11 -5.75
N ARG A 50 -48.98 -29.00 -5.06
CA ARG A 50 -49.17 -27.67 -5.68
C ARG A 50 -48.60 -26.54 -4.82
N ARG A 51 -48.08 -25.52 -5.51
CA ARG A 51 -47.55 -24.26 -4.95
C ARG A 51 -48.63 -23.52 -4.16
N ARG A 52 -48.29 -22.93 -3.00
CA ARG A 52 -49.08 -21.86 -2.36
C ARG A 52 -48.35 -20.52 -2.49
N LYS A 53 -49.06 -19.49 -2.96
CA LYS A 53 -48.66 -18.08 -2.84
C LYS A 53 -49.07 -17.56 -1.44
N GLY A 54 -48.37 -16.54 -0.94
CA GLY A 54 -48.79 -15.82 0.26
C GLY A 54 -50.05 -14.99 0.02
N HIS A 55 -50.89 -14.85 1.06
CA HIS A 55 -52.07 -13.99 1.03
C HIS A 55 -51.73 -12.58 1.54
N ARG A 56 -52.42 -11.55 1.01
CA ARG A 56 -52.51 -10.23 1.66
C ARG A 56 -53.68 -10.23 2.64
N ALA A 57 -53.60 -9.37 3.66
CA ALA A 57 -54.70 -9.17 4.60
C ALA A 57 -55.90 -8.47 3.92
N THR A 58 -57.09 -8.88 4.33
CA THR A 58 -58.39 -8.26 4.06
C THR A 58 -59.09 -8.04 5.39
N ASP A 59 -60.15 -7.22 5.41
CA ASP A 59 -61.02 -7.11 6.58
C ASP A 59 -62.01 -8.28 6.72
N SER A 60 -62.95 -8.17 7.66
CA SER A 60 -63.99 -9.16 7.94
C SER A 60 -65.14 -9.20 6.93
N GLN A 61 -65.11 -8.38 5.87
CA GLN A 61 -66.02 -8.47 4.71
C GLN A 61 -65.28 -8.80 3.40
N GLY A 62 -63.93 -8.78 3.40
CA GLY A 62 -63.10 -9.34 2.35
C GLY A 62 -62.48 -8.33 1.39
N GLU A 63 -62.61 -7.02 1.63
CA GLU A 63 -61.96 -6.00 0.80
C GLU A 63 -60.47 -5.83 1.15
N LEU A 64 -59.69 -5.37 0.15
CA LEU A 64 -58.26 -5.12 0.26
C LEU A 64 -58.00 -3.69 0.77
N LEU A 65 -57.47 -3.60 1.99
CA LEU A 65 -57.12 -2.34 2.65
C LEU A 65 -56.19 -1.48 1.78
N ARG A 66 -56.63 -0.25 1.49
CA ARG A 66 -55.84 0.77 0.74
C ARG A 66 -55.14 1.73 1.72
N PRO A 67 -53.89 2.15 1.45
CA PRO A 67 -53.21 3.16 2.26
C PRO A 67 -53.63 4.58 1.90
N THR A 68 -53.72 5.47 2.89
CA THR A 68 -53.96 6.92 2.74
C THR A 68 -52.81 7.74 3.39
N PRO A 69 -52.53 8.97 2.91
CA PRO A 69 -51.37 9.77 3.34
C PRO A 69 -51.73 10.96 4.26
N ARG A 70 -50.71 11.50 4.98
CA ARG A 70 -50.50 12.91 5.48
C ARG A 70 -51.69 13.67 6.12
N ASP A 71 -51.58 14.42 7.23
CA ASP A 71 -50.57 15.45 7.54
C ASP A 71 -50.57 15.91 9.04
N SER A 72 -49.85 17.01 9.35
CA SER A 72 -49.54 17.60 10.68
C SER A 72 -50.64 18.40 11.42
N ARG A 73 -50.55 18.49 12.78
CA ARG A 73 -50.53 19.78 13.54
C ARG A 73 -50.06 19.67 15.02
N TYR A 74 -50.25 20.75 15.82
CA TYR A 74 -49.42 21.21 16.98
C TYR A 74 -50.23 21.38 18.30
N GLN A 75 -49.59 21.88 19.39
CA GLN A 75 -50.13 22.36 20.70
C GLN A 75 -50.41 21.32 21.82
N SER A 76 -50.56 21.62 23.15
CA SER A 76 -49.92 22.55 24.16
C SER A 76 -50.91 22.78 25.35
N ASP A 77 -50.64 22.88 26.67
CA ASP A 77 -49.51 22.66 27.62
C ASP A 77 -50.10 22.60 29.09
N SER A 78 -49.35 22.88 30.17
CA SER A 78 -49.67 22.81 31.66
C SER A 78 -49.77 21.38 32.27
N GLU A 79 -49.32 20.95 33.48
CA GLU A 79 -49.06 21.49 34.87
C GLU A 79 -50.18 21.13 35.90
N TRP A 80 -49.98 20.93 37.23
CA TRP A 80 -48.87 21.25 38.17
C TRP A 80 -48.82 20.35 39.46
N ASP A 81 -47.71 20.47 40.24
CA ASP A 81 -47.45 20.10 41.67
C ASP A 81 -47.65 18.64 42.22
N SER A 82 -47.36 18.41 43.52
CA SER A 82 -46.54 17.26 43.98
C SER A 82 -46.83 16.63 45.37
N SER A 83 -46.31 15.41 45.60
CA SER A 83 -45.92 14.83 46.91
C SER A 83 -45.17 13.49 46.77
N ALA A 84 -44.32 13.14 47.75
CA ALA A 84 -43.45 11.94 47.77
C ALA A 84 -43.59 11.18 49.12
N PRO A 85 -42.91 10.03 49.40
CA PRO A 85 -41.98 9.26 48.56
C PRO A 85 -42.20 7.72 48.54
N ARG A 86 -41.62 7.00 47.56
CA ARG A 86 -41.18 5.60 47.73
C ARG A 86 -40.02 5.23 46.79
N ARG A 87 -39.07 4.43 47.31
CA ARG A 87 -37.81 4.04 46.63
C ARG A 87 -38.05 3.03 45.49
N ARG A 88 -37.44 3.27 44.30
CA ARG A 88 -36.35 2.43 43.72
C ARG A 88 -35.95 2.85 42.28
N SER A 89 -34.64 2.71 41.99
CA SER A 89 -33.99 2.49 40.68
C SER A 89 -34.15 3.54 39.55
N ARG A 90 -33.07 4.29 39.28
CA ARG A 90 -32.85 5.04 38.02
C ARG A 90 -32.46 4.08 36.87
N ARG A 91 -32.91 4.34 35.64
CA ARG A 91 -32.08 4.89 34.53
C ARG A 91 -32.89 5.12 33.23
N PRO A 92 -32.43 6.02 32.32
CA PRO A 92 -33.14 6.43 31.11
C PRO A 92 -32.73 5.63 29.86
N SER A 93 -33.36 5.95 28.73
CA SER A 93 -33.06 5.44 27.39
C SER A 93 -32.72 6.57 26.41
N THR A 94 -31.54 6.53 25.80
CA THR A 94 -31.18 7.33 24.62
C THR A 94 -30.25 6.56 23.67
N SER A 95 -30.45 6.85 22.37
CA SER A 95 -29.56 6.77 21.21
C SER A 95 -28.18 6.09 21.30
N ASP A 96 -27.92 5.27 20.27
CA ASP A 96 -26.71 5.16 19.46
C ASP A 96 -25.37 4.69 20.06
N ARG A 97 -24.73 3.81 19.28
CA ARG A 97 -23.40 3.23 19.52
C ARG A 97 -22.59 3.28 18.21
N LYS A 98 -21.68 4.24 18.10
CA LYS A 98 -20.36 3.95 17.51
C LYS A 98 -19.68 2.95 18.48
N SER A 99 -19.11 1.79 18.10
CA SER A 99 -17.97 1.53 17.20
C SER A 99 -16.72 2.31 17.63
N ALA A 100 -15.55 1.70 17.89
CA ALA A 100 -15.12 0.31 17.75
C ALA A 100 -14.40 -0.20 19.01
N ALA A 101 -13.75 -1.37 18.94
CA ALA A 101 -13.01 -1.97 20.05
C ALA A 101 -11.55 -2.25 19.65
N PRO A 102 -10.58 -2.08 20.58
CA PRO A 102 -9.28 -2.75 20.56
C PRO A 102 -9.25 -3.96 21.52
N LEU A 103 -8.08 -4.60 21.65
CA LEU A 103 -7.86 -5.82 22.43
C LEU A 103 -8.14 -5.66 23.95
N SER A 104 -8.49 -6.76 24.61
CA SER A 104 -9.06 -6.75 25.97
C SER A 104 -8.07 -6.37 27.08
N LEU A 105 -8.47 -5.44 27.94
CA LEU A 105 -7.77 -4.99 29.15
C LEU A 105 -7.38 -6.10 30.16
N ASP A 106 -7.90 -7.32 30.04
CA ASP A 106 -7.56 -8.46 30.92
C ASP A 106 -6.12 -8.99 30.73
N ALA A 107 -5.44 -8.55 29.66
CA ALA A 107 -4.00 -8.73 29.47
C ALA A 107 -3.18 -7.65 30.20
N LEU A 108 -3.52 -6.37 29.99
CA LEU A 108 -2.88 -5.21 30.64
C LEU A 108 -3.02 -5.27 32.16
N ALA A 109 -4.21 -5.55 32.69
CA ALA A 109 -4.49 -5.64 34.12
C ALA A 109 -3.80 -6.83 34.84
N LYS A 110 -3.16 -7.76 34.11
CA LYS A 110 -2.26 -8.76 34.69
C LYS A 110 -0.83 -8.22 34.80
N LEU A 111 -0.37 -7.49 33.79
CA LEU A 111 0.94 -6.84 33.77
C LEU A 111 1.04 -5.78 34.88
N ASP A 112 0.06 -4.87 34.95
CA ASP A 112 -0.03 -3.82 35.98
C ASP A 112 0.01 -4.40 37.40
N LYS A 113 -0.60 -5.58 37.60
CA LYS A 113 -0.71 -6.24 38.90
C LYS A 113 0.60 -6.89 39.37
N GLU A 114 1.55 -7.13 38.48
CA GLU A 114 2.91 -7.55 38.84
C GLU A 114 3.85 -6.34 38.98
N VAL A 115 3.70 -5.32 38.14
CA VAL A 115 4.49 -4.07 38.20
C VAL A 115 4.17 -3.25 39.47
N ALA A 116 2.89 -2.97 39.74
CA ALA A 116 2.44 -2.22 40.92
C ALA A 116 2.74 -2.91 42.26
N LYS A 117 3.21 -4.16 42.22
CA LYS A 117 3.60 -4.94 43.41
C LYS A 117 5.08 -4.83 43.76
N LYS A 118 5.91 -4.15 42.95
CA LYS A 118 7.36 -3.99 43.18
C LYS A 118 7.77 -2.58 43.58
N ASN A 119 7.31 -1.54 42.88
CA ASN A 119 7.74 -0.16 43.13
C ASN A 119 6.65 0.62 43.88
N GLY A 120 6.81 0.77 45.19
CA GLY A 120 5.84 1.43 46.05
C GLY A 120 5.94 2.95 46.04
N GLY A 121 4.97 3.59 45.37
CA GLY A 121 4.60 4.99 45.63
C GLY A 121 5.13 6.04 44.65
N TRP A 122 4.23 6.51 43.78
CA TRP A 122 3.85 7.93 43.73
C TRP A 122 2.31 7.99 43.61
N ARG A 123 1.66 8.96 44.26
CA ARG A 123 0.20 9.20 44.18
C ARG A 123 -0.03 10.52 43.46
N GLY A 124 -0.94 10.56 42.48
CA GLY A 124 -1.09 11.75 41.65
C GLY A 124 -2.29 11.87 40.70
N TYR A 125 -3.37 11.10 40.89
CA TYR A 125 -4.80 11.40 40.61
C TYR A 125 -5.61 10.11 40.37
N ASP A 126 -6.66 9.90 41.15
CA ASP A 126 -7.52 8.71 41.06
C ASP A 126 -8.64 8.91 40.01
N TYR A 127 -8.77 7.95 39.09
CA TYR A 127 -10.05 7.67 38.43
C TYR A 127 -10.86 6.72 39.33
N ASP A 128 -12.13 7.06 39.60
CA ASP A 128 -12.99 6.27 40.48
C ASP A 128 -13.09 4.80 40.02
N GLU A 129 -12.62 3.89 40.86
CA GLU A 129 -12.51 2.47 40.55
C GLU A 129 -13.89 1.83 40.29
N ASP A 130 -14.99 2.41 40.76
CA ASP A 130 -16.34 1.93 40.46
C ASP A 130 -16.88 2.44 39.11
N TYR A 131 -16.40 3.59 38.61
CA TYR A 131 -16.64 4.01 37.22
C TYR A 131 -16.02 3.01 36.25
N LEU A 132 -14.76 2.62 36.48
CA LEU A 132 -14.06 1.63 35.67
C LEU A 132 -14.74 0.25 35.72
N LYS A 133 -15.33 -0.15 36.87
CA LYS A 133 -16.14 -1.38 36.96
C LYS A 133 -17.46 -1.29 36.21
N GLU A 134 -18.13 -0.13 36.22
CA GLU A 134 -19.40 0.04 35.48
C GLU A 134 -19.18 -0.01 33.95
N VAL A 135 -18.09 0.58 33.47
CA VAL A 135 -17.63 0.50 32.07
C VAL A 135 -17.36 -0.96 31.68
N ARG A 136 -16.47 -1.67 32.41
CA ARG A 136 -16.16 -3.11 32.18
C ARG A 136 -17.42 -3.99 32.12
N ARG A 137 -18.45 -3.67 32.92
CA ARG A 137 -19.72 -4.43 32.92
C ARG A 137 -20.61 -4.12 31.71
N LYS A 138 -20.62 -2.88 31.20
CA LYS A 138 -21.35 -2.47 29.99
C LYS A 138 -20.74 -3.14 28.75
N GLU A 139 -19.42 -3.11 28.62
CA GLU A 139 -18.66 -3.71 27.50
C GLU A 139 -18.92 -5.22 27.36
N LYS A 140 -18.90 -5.95 28.48
CA LYS A 140 -19.17 -7.40 28.53
C LYS A 140 -20.60 -7.78 28.10
N GLN A 141 -21.56 -6.85 28.19
CA GLN A 141 -22.92 -7.03 27.69
C GLN A 141 -23.00 -6.67 26.19
N LEU A 142 -22.39 -5.54 25.82
CA LEU A 142 -22.22 -5.04 24.45
C LEU A 142 -21.75 -6.14 23.47
N GLU A 143 -20.65 -6.82 23.80
CA GLU A 143 -20.05 -7.80 22.89
C GLU A 143 -20.87 -9.09 22.74
N LYS A 144 -21.57 -9.50 23.81
CA LYS A 144 -22.50 -10.64 23.73
C LYS A 144 -23.64 -10.38 22.75
N ASP A 145 -24.18 -9.16 22.77
CA ASP A 145 -25.24 -8.75 21.85
C ASP A 145 -24.71 -8.63 20.41
N ARG A 146 -23.49 -8.07 20.23
CA ARG A 146 -22.83 -7.95 18.90
C ARG A 146 -22.57 -9.32 18.25
N VAL A 147 -22.00 -10.26 19.00
CA VAL A 147 -21.75 -11.65 18.54
C VAL A 147 -23.05 -12.38 18.21
N LYS A 148 -24.15 -12.10 18.92
CA LYS A 148 -25.46 -12.69 18.61
C LYS A 148 -26.01 -12.16 17.28
N THR A 149 -26.03 -10.85 17.09
CA THR A 149 -26.54 -10.21 15.86
C THR A 149 -25.78 -10.69 14.64
N SER A 150 -24.44 -10.69 14.68
CA SER A 150 -23.60 -11.18 13.57
C SER A 150 -23.87 -12.65 13.22
N LYS A 151 -24.14 -13.51 14.21
CA LYS A 151 -24.51 -14.93 13.97
C LYS A 151 -25.88 -15.08 13.33
N ASP A 152 -26.84 -14.23 13.65
CA ASP A 152 -28.17 -14.27 13.04
C ASP A 152 -28.22 -13.58 11.66
N GLU A 153 -27.31 -12.64 11.39
CA GLU A 153 -27.07 -12.07 10.06
C GLU A 153 -26.38 -13.07 9.12
N LYS A 154 -25.29 -13.73 9.56
CA LYS A 154 -24.64 -14.80 8.76
C LYS A 154 -25.62 -15.93 8.41
N LYS A 155 -26.53 -16.31 9.33
CA LYS A 155 -27.62 -17.26 9.05
C LYS A 155 -28.69 -16.75 8.08
N LYS A 156 -28.92 -15.43 7.98
CA LYS A 156 -29.81 -14.86 6.94
C LYS A 156 -29.13 -14.91 5.57
N ALA A 157 -27.86 -14.47 5.50
CA ALA A 157 -27.07 -14.48 4.27
C ALA A 157 -26.99 -15.89 3.65
N GLN A 158 -26.61 -16.90 4.45
CA GLN A 158 -26.55 -18.30 3.99
C GLN A 158 -27.90 -18.79 3.45
N LYS A 159 -29.03 -18.45 4.10
CA LYS A 159 -30.37 -18.84 3.64
C LYS A 159 -30.85 -18.09 2.39
N GLU A 160 -30.35 -16.90 2.14
CA GLU A 160 -30.61 -16.19 0.89
C GLU A 160 -29.75 -16.76 -0.25
N GLU A 161 -28.50 -17.11 0.04
CA GLU A 161 -27.59 -17.75 -0.90
C GLU A 161 -28.06 -19.15 -1.33
N GLU A 162 -28.49 -20.00 -0.37
CA GLU A 162 -29.16 -21.27 -0.64
C GLU A 162 -30.39 -21.08 -1.55
N ARG A 163 -31.20 -20.05 -1.28
CA ARG A 163 -32.36 -19.71 -2.13
C ARG A 163 -31.95 -19.31 -3.55
N ARG A 164 -30.93 -18.46 -3.71
CA ARG A 164 -30.42 -18.06 -5.03
C ARG A 164 -29.90 -19.27 -5.81
N LYS A 165 -29.13 -20.17 -5.17
CA LYS A 165 -28.62 -21.40 -5.78
C LYS A 165 -29.75 -22.36 -6.22
N VAL A 166 -30.84 -22.45 -5.45
CA VAL A 166 -32.05 -23.22 -5.86
C VAL A 166 -32.80 -22.53 -7.01
N GLU A 167 -33.03 -21.21 -6.93
CA GLU A 167 -33.74 -20.45 -7.96
C GLU A 167 -32.97 -20.42 -9.29
N GLU A 168 -31.63 -20.44 -9.26
CA GLU A 168 -30.76 -20.60 -10.42
C GLU A 168 -30.86 -22.00 -11.04
N SER A 169 -30.79 -23.05 -10.22
CA SER A 169 -30.95 -24.44 -10.65
C SER A 169 -32.32 -24.69 -11.32
N ASP A 170 -33.40 -24.17 -10.74
CA ASP A 170 -34.75 -24.21 -11.35
C ASP A 170 -34.80 -23.46 -12.69
N ARG A 171 -34.03 -22.37 -12.83
CA ARG A 171 -33.90 -21.58 -14.07
C ARG A 171 -33.18 -22.37 -15.17
N GLU A 172 -32.07 -23.01 -14.86
CA GLU A 172 -31.35 -23.87 -15.81
C GLU A 172 -32.20 -25.06 -16.27
N VAL A 173 -32.94 -25.70 -15.36
CA VAL A 173 -33.84 -26.82 -15.69
C VAL A 173 -35.01 -26.36 -16.57
N LEU A 174 -35.49 -25.12 -16.41
CA LEU A 174 -36.48 -24.52 -17.32
C LEU A 174 -35.86 -24.22 -18.69
N GLU A 175 -34.66 -23.66 -18.75
CA GLU A 175 -33.96 -23.41 -20.01
C GLU A 175 -33.62 -24.71 -20.75
N GLU A 176 -33.24 -25.80 -20.08
CA GLU A 176 -32.96 -27.08 -20.75
C GLU A 176 -34.25 -27.67 -21.36
N LYS A 177 -35.40 -27.54 -20.66
CA LYS A 177 -36.72 -27.92 -21.20
C LYS A 177 -37.11 -27.07 -22.41
N GLU A 178 -36.88 -25.76 -22.36
CA GLU A 178 -37.12 -24.86 -23.49
C GLU A 178 -36.22 -25.24 -24.70
N ARG A 179 -34.92 -25.47 -24.46
CA ARG A 179 -33.94 -25.92 -25.47
C ARG A 179 -34.32 -27.29 -26.06
N ARG A 180 -34.85 -28.24 -25.28
CA ARG A 180 -35.39 -29.52 -25.77
C ARG A 180 -36.64 -29.32 -26.64
N ARG A 181 -37.60 -28.51 -26.19
CA ARG A 181 -38.83 -28.19 -26.94
C ARG A 181 -38.54 -27.52 -28.28
N GLN A 182 -37.57 -26.60 -28.31
CA GLN A 182 -37.05 -25.98 -29.53
C GLN A 182 -36.36 -26.99 -30.46
N ARG A 183 -35.63 -27.98 -29.94
CA ARG A 183 -35.04 -29.07 -30.74
C ARG A 183 -36.11 -29.96 -31.37
N GLU A 184 -37.16 -30.32 -30.63
CA GLU A 184 -38.29 -31.10 -31.19
C GLU A 184 -39.08 -30.32 -32.25
N LEU A 185 -39.36 -29.03 -32.01
CA LEU A 185 -39.99 -28.15 -33.00
C LEU A 185 -39.15 -28.06 -34.28
N ARG A 186 -37.82 -27.94 -34.16
CA ARG A 186 -36.90 -27.96 -35.30
C ARG A 186 -36.88 -29.32 -36.01
N ARG A 187 -37.00 -30.44 -35.28
CA ARG A 187 -37.07 -31.79 -35.87
C ARG A 187 -38.36 -31.97 -36.67
N LYS A 188 -39.52 -31.67 -36.08
CA LYS A 188 -40.84 -31.70 -36.75
C LYS A 188 -40.90 -30.77 -37.97
N LYS A 189 -40.25 -29.60 -37.90
CA LYS A 189 -40.16 -28.63 -39.02
C LYS A 189 -39.18 -29.04 -40.12
N ARG A 190 -38.32 -30.05 -39.87
CA ARG A 190 -37.44 -30.68 -40.85
C ARG A 190 -38.13 -31.89 -41.49
N GLU A 191 -38.73 -32.75 -40.68
CA GLU A 191 -39.63 -33.83 -41.09
C GLU A 191 -40.74 -33.30 -42.02
N SER A 192 -41.35 -32.15 -41.68
CA SER A 192 -42.39 -31.51 -42.52
C SER A 192 -41.86 -30.81 -43.79
N ARG A 193 -40.54 -30.71 -43.99
CA ARG A 193 -39.92 -30.15 -45.19
C ARG A 193 -39.47 -31.23 -46.15
N GLU A 194 -38.95 -32.34 -45.64
CA GLU A 194 -38.52 -33.49 -46.46
C GLU A 194 -39.71 -34.19 -47.18
N VAL A 195 -40.96 -33.91 -46.76
CA VAL A 195 -42.20 -34.36 -47.43
C VAL A 195 -42.73 -33.38 -48.50
N LYS A 196 -42.16 -32.17 -48.67
CA LYS A 196 -42.63 -31.18 -49.66
C LYS A 196 -41.50 -30.40 -50.35
N GLY A 197 -41.11 -30.91 -51.52
CA GLY A 197 -40.25 -30.23 -52.51
C GLY A 197 -38.77 -30.61 -52.38
N GLY A 198 -38.03 -30.95 -53.44
CA GLY A 198 -38.42 -31.04 -54.86
C GLY A 198 -37.60 -30.14 -55.78
N ALA A 199 -36.36 -30.56 -56.05
CA ALA A 199 -35.45 -30.07 -57.09
C ALA A 199 -34.85 -28.64 -56.97
N VAL A 200 -33.77 -28.45 -57.76
CA VAL A 200 -33.07 -27.20 -58.13
C VAL A 200 -32.31 -26.44 -57.02
N ALA A 201 -31.02 -26.78 -56.86
CA ALA A 201 -29.87 -25.83 -56.83
C ALA A 201 -28.56 -26.57 -56.46
N LEU A 202 -27.90 -27.20 -57.44
CA LEU A 202 -26.59 -27.86 -57.27
C LEU A 202 -25.48 -27.00 -57.90
N GLY A 203 -24.46 -26.68 -57.11
CA GLY A 203 -23.33 -25.83 -57.50
C GLY A 203 -22.29 -25.73 -56.37
N ASP A 204 -22.46 -24.78 -55.47
CA ASP A 204 -21.38 -24.32 -54.56
C ASP A 204 -21.08 -25.18 -53.32
N LEU A 205 -21.79 -26.29 -53.09
CA LEU A 205 -21.61 -27.10 -51.87
C LEU A 205 -20.39 -28.06 -51.91
N ALA A 206 -19.95 -28.49 -53.08
CA ALA A 206 -18.90 -29.50 -53.22
C ALA A 206 -17.52 -29.05 -52.66
N GLY A 207 -17.23 -27.75 -52.66
CA GLY A 207 -15.93 -27.21 -52.25
C GLY A 207 -15.69 -27.17 -50.73
N MET A 208 -16.73 -27.24 -49.90
CA MET A 208 -16.62 -27.00 -48.45
C MET A 208 -16.61 -28.27 -47.60
N GLU A 209 -17.15 -29.39 -48.07
CA GLU A 209 -17.11 -30.66 -47.33
C GLU A 209 -15.72 -31.33 -47.39
N SER A 210 -15.05 -31.27 -48.55
CA SER A 210 -13.69 -31.80 -48.76
C SER A 210 -12.69 -31.32 -47.70
N LYS A 211 -12.66 -30.01 -47.41
CA LYS A 211 -11.74 -29.41 -46.41
C LYS A 211 -12.17 -29.64 -44.95
N ARG A 212 -13.35 -30.21 -44.71
CA ARG A 212 -13.83 -30.55 -43.36
C ARG A 212 -13.62 -32.03 -43.03
N ALA A 213 -13.72 -32.92 -44.02
CA ALA A 213 -13.49 -34.36 -43.88
C ALA A 213 -12.05 -34.66 -43.44
N SER A 214 -11.05 -34.20 -44.20
CA SER A 214 -9.62 -34.49 -43.94
C SER A 214 -9.18 -34.12 -42.52
N ARG A 215 -9.61 -32.96 -42.03
CA ARG A 215 -9.29 -32.47 -40.68
C ARG A 215 -9.87 -33.32 -39.56
N THR A 216 -10.89 -34.15 -39.83
CA THR A 216 -11.47 -35.12 -38.87
C THR A 216 -10.90 -36.53 -38.98
N GLU A 217 -10.13 -36.84 -40.03
CA GLU A 217 -9.40 -38.11 -40.12
C GLU A 217 -8.07 -38.04 -39.37
N ASP A 218 -7.31 -36.94 -39.49
CA ASP A 218 -6.08 -36.69 -38.72
C ASP A 218 -6.27 -36.87 -37.20
N GLU A 219 -7.35 -36.31 -36.63
CA GLU A 219 -7.65 -36.45 -35.19
C GLU A 219 -8.02 -37.89 -34.80
N ARG A 220 -8.69 -38.63 -35.69
CA ARG A 220 -9.07 -40.03 -35.47
C ARG A 220 -7.87 -40.96 -35.58
N GLU A 221 -6.95 -40.70 -36.49
CA GLU A 221 -5.74 -41.51 -36.64
C GLU A 221 -4.78 -41.29 -35.46
N ARG A 222 -4.62 -40.04 -34.98
CA ARG A 222 -3.84 -39.75 -33.76
C ARG A 222 -4.37 -40.53 -32.56
N ARG A 223 -5.68 -40.50 -32.28
CA ARG A 223 -6.27 -41.28 -31.17
C ARG A 223 -6.00 -42.79 -31.30
N ARG A 224 -6.15 -43.36 -32.50
CA ARG A 224 -5.83 -44.77 -32.76
C ARG A 224 -4.35 -45.12 -32.52
N ARG A 225 -3.42 -44.19 -32.80
CA ARG A 225 -1.99 -44.39 -32.53
C ARG A 225 -1.62 -44.30 -31.05
N ASP A 226 -2.41 -43.62 -30.22
CA ASP A 226 -2.24 -43.56 -28.77
C ASP A 226 -2.92 -44.74 -28.06
N GLU A 227 -4.12 -45.14 -28.48
CA GLU A 227 -4.86 -46.31 -27.97
C GLU A 227 -4.13 -47.64 -28.26
N ALA A 228 -3.28 -47.69 -29.28
CA ALA A 228 -2.51 -48.89 -29.67
C ALA A 228 -1.20 -49.10 -28.88
N ARG A 229 -0.83 -48.23 -27.94
CA ARG A 229 0.49 -48.25 -27.26
C ARG A 229 0.50 -48.78 -25.82
N TYR A 230 -0.66 -49.00 -25.20
CA TYR A 230 -0.77 -49.42 -23.81
C TYR A 230 -1.84 -50.49 -23.65
N THR A 231 -1.56 -51.51 -22.85
CA THR A 231 -2.53 -52.53 -22.47
C THR A 231 -3.61 -51.94 -21.55
N ALA A 232 -4.80 -52.55 -21.53
CA ALA A 232 -5.87 -52.13 -20.63
C ALA A 232 -5.43 -52.12 -19.15
N SER A 233 -4.61 -53.10 -18.75
CA SER A 233 -3.96 -53.19 -17.44
C SER A 233 -3.09 -51.99 -17.08
N GLU A 234 -2.26 -51.48 -18.00
CA GLU A 234 -1.40 -50.31 -17.73
C GLU A 234 -2.21 -49.01 -17.64
N ILE A 235 -3.33 -48.93 -18.37
CA ILE A 235 -4.27 -47.80 -18.31
C ILE A 235 -5.02 -47.81 -16.97
N GLU A 236 -5.41 -48.99 -16.47
CA GLU A 236 -6.07 -49.20 -15.18
C GLU A 236 -5.11 -48.94 -14.00
N GLU A 237 -3.87 -49.45 -14.05
CA GLU A 237 -2.85 -49.20 -13.03
C GLU A 237 -2.50 -47.69 -12.93
N ARG A 238 -2.39 -46.99 -14.08
CA ARG A 238 -2.25 -45.53 -14.09
C ARG A 238 -3.44 -44.78 -13.48
N ARG A 239 -4.66 -45.34 -13.54
CA ARG A 239 -5.84 -44.77 -12.88
C ARG A 239 -5.83 -45.04 -11.38
N GLU A 240 -5.56 -46.27 -10.96
CA GLU A 240 -5.39 -46.61 -9.54
C GLU A 240 -4.31 -45.77 -8.87
N ARG A 241 -3.13 -45.64 -9.48
CA ARG A 241 -2.03 -44.85 -8.94
C ARG A 241 -2.44 -43.40 -8.68
N ARG A 242 -3.13 -42.77 -9.64
CA ARG A 242 -3.67 -41.41 -9.50
C ARG A 242 -4.75 -41.30 -8.42
N GLN A 243 -5.55 -42.34 -8.21
CA GLN A 243 -6.52 -42.38 -7.10
C GLN A 243 -5.82 -42.55 -5.73
N ARG A 244 -4.82 -43.41 -5.62
CA ARG A 244 -4.02 -43.61 -4.39
C ARG A 244 -3.23 -42.34 -4.02
N GLU A 245 -2.69 -41.62 -5.01
CA GLU A 245 -2.04 -40.31 -4.83
C GLU A 245 -3.05 -39.23 -4.35
N LYS A 246 -4.28 -39.20 -4.89
CA LYS A 246 -5.36 -38.33 -4.37
C LYS A 246 -5.82 -38.71 -2.96
N GLN A 247 -5.91 -39.99 -2.62
CA GLN A 247 -6.30 -40.43 -1.26
C GLN A 247 -5.24 -40.09 -0.21
N LYS A 248 -3.94 -40.26 -0.51
CA LYS A 248 -2.85 -39.87 0.42
C LYS A 248 -2.84 -38.37 0.77
N ARG A 249 -3.45 -37.49 -0.04
CA ARG A 249 -3.62 -36.06 0.27
C ARG A 249 -4.76 -35.77 1.25
N LYS A 250 -5.65 -36.71 1.58
CA LYS A 250 -6.83 -36.49 2.44
C LYS A 250 -6.69 -36.99 3.90
N SER A 251 -5.48 -37.23 4.40
CA SER A 251 -5.27 -37.66 5.80
C SER A 251 -4.03 -37.03 6.46
N ARG A 252 -4.13 -35.74 6.83
CA ARG A 252 -3.43 -35.15 7.98
C ARG A 252 -4.44 -34.37 8.81
N VAL A 253 -4.31 -34.45 10.14
CA VAL A 253 -5.26 -33.90 11.11
C VAL A 253 -4.80 -32.51 11.56
N VAL A 254 -5.76 -31.64 11.84
CA VAL A 254 -5.55 -30.22 12.19
C VAL A 254 -5.26 -30.05 13.68
N SER A 255 -4.31 -29.16 13.99
CA SER A 255 -4.23 -28.43 15.27
C SER A 255 -4.24 -26.94 14.94
N GLY A 256 -5.16 -26.17 15.55
CA GLY A 256 -5.40 -24.76 15.24
C GLY A 256 -4.40 -23.78 15.87
N PRO A 257 -4.66 -22.45 15.84
CA PRO A 257 -5.97 -21.82 15.57
C PRO A 257 -5.97 -20.83 14.38
N LEU A 258 -6.60 -21.21 13.26
CA LEU A 258 -7.25 -20.24 12.37
C LEU A 258 -8.72 -20.12 12.82
N ALA A 259 -9.17 -18.91 13.16
CA ALA A 259 -10.56 -18.65 13.55
C ALA A 259 -11.04 -17.20 13.32
N GLU A 260 -10.18 -16.31 12.79
CA GLU A 260 -10.54 -14.95 12.42
C GLU A 260 -10.15 -14.69 10.96
N GLU A 261 -11.01 -13.95 10.27
CA GLU A 261 -11.02 -13.65 8.83
C GLU A 261 -11.17 -14.88 7.89
N GLY A 262 -11.45 -14.61 6.61
CA GLY A 262 -12.12 -15.56 5.71
C GLY A 262 -11.19 -16.56 5.02
N GLY A 263 -11.59 -17.83 5.00
CA GLY A 263 -10.96 -18.84 4.15
C GLY A 263 -11.28 -18.61 2.67
N ILE A 264 -10.26 -18.75 1.82
CA ILE A 264 -10.38 -18.75 0.35
C ILE A 264 -10.89 -20.13 -0.10
N ASP A 265 -11.85 -20.19 -1.01
CA ASP A 265 -12.27 -21.43 -1.69
C ASP A 265 -11.46 -21.60 -3.00
N ASP A 266 -10.89 -22.80 -3.20
CA ASP A 266 -9.95 -23.14 -4.30
C ASP A 266 -10.55 -23.08 -5.73
N ASP A 267 -11.84 -22.73 -5.90
CA ASP A 267 -12.50 -22.70 -7.22
C ASP A 267 -12.38 -21.33 -7.94
N ASP A 268 -12.19 -20.21 -7.22
CA ASP A 268 -12.14 -18.86 -7.82
C ASP A 268 -10.90 -18.64 -8.73
N GLU A 269 -9.78 -19.30 -8.43
CA GLU A 269 -8.55 -19.21 -9.24
C GLU A 269 -8.80 -19.67 -10.69
N HIS A 270 -9.65 -20.68 -10.88
CA HIS A 270 -9.98 -21.20 -12.21
C HIS A 270 -10.93 -20.28 -13.00
N GLN A 271 -11.70 -19.41 -12.31
CA GLN A 271 -12.57 -18.44 -12.98
C GLN A 271 -11.78 -17.18 -13.39
N TYR A 272 -10.90 -16.68 -12.50
CA TYR A 272 -9.98 -15.57 -12.80
C TYR A 272 -9.04 -15.88 -13.99
N MET A 273 -8.61 -17.13 -14.13
CA MET A 273 -7.75 -17.60 -15.23
C MET A 273 -8.47 -17.77 -16.59
N MET A 274 -9.80 -17.66 -16.64
CA MET A 274 -10.57 -17.73 -17.89
C MET A 274 -10.91 -16.35 -18.48
N GLU A 275 -11.23 -15.34 -17.66
CA GLU A 275 -11.66 -14.03 -18.17
C GLU A 275 -10.53 -13.23 -18.85
N LYS A 276 -9.25 -13.49 -18.53
CA LYS A 276 -8.10 -12.84 -19.19
C LYS A 276 -7.62 -13.53 -20.48
N ARG A 277 -8.39 -14.45 -21.08
CA ARG A 277 -8.06 -15.11 -22.37
C ARG A 277 -9.24 -15.17 -23.35
N GLY A 278 -9.68 -14.01 -23.87
CA GLY A 278 -10.85 -14.00 -24.76
C GLY A 278 -11.15 -12.74 -25.57
N GLY A 279 -10.15 -12.01 -26.07
CA GLY A 279 -10.37 -10.87 -26.98
C GLY A 279 -10.93 -11.28 -28.35
N ALA A 280 -12.23 -11.55 -28.44
CA ALA A 280 -12.92 -11.94 -29.67
C ALA A 280 -13.11 -10.73 -30.60
N GLY A 281 -12.16 -10.52 -31.52
CA GLY A 281 -12.22 -9.43 -32.49
C GLY A 281 -13.46 -9.48 -33.39
N SER A 282 -14.08 -8.32 -33.59
CA SER A 282 -15.25 -8.16 -34.48
C SER A 282 -14.91 -8.52 -35.93
N THR A 283 -15.74 -9.35 -36.56
CA THR A 283 -15.58 -9.69 -37.98
C THR A 283 -15.85 -8.47 -38.89
N PRO A 284 -15.12 -8.32 -40.01
CA PRO A 284 -15.12 -7.07 -40.77
C PRO A 284 -16.38 -6.91 -41.64
N THR A 285 -16.98 -5.72 -41.59
CA THR A 285 -18.01 -5.31 -42.55
C THR A 285 -17.37 -4.95 -43.89
N VAL A 286 -17.65 -5.77 -44.92
CA VAL A 286 -17.13 -5.58 -46.28
C VAL A 286 -17.86 -4.43 -46.98
N LEU A 287 -17.45 -3.20 -46.70
CA LEU A 287 -17.88 -2.00 -47.44
C LEU A 287 -17.22 -1.97 -48.83
N SER A 288 -17.97 -1.53 -49.84
CA SER A 288 -17.53 -1.58 -51.23
C SER A 288 -16.32 -0.66 -51.51
N ALA A 289 -15.51 -1.01 -52.51
CA ALA A 289 -14.30 -0.26 -52.86
C ALA A 289 -14.59 1.24 -53.16
N ALA A 290 -15.75 1.54 -53.77
CA ALA A 290 -16.19 2.90 -54.07
C ALA A 290 -16.47 3.74 -52.80
N GLU A 291 -17.03 3.13 -51.75
CA GLU A 291 -17.32 3.80 -50.48
C GLU A 291 -16.05 4.07 -49.67
N GLN A 292 -15.11 3.10 -49.66
CA GLN A 292 -13.82 3.26 -49.00
C GLN A 292 -13.00 4.41 -49.62
N ALA A 293 -13.03 4.56 -50.96
CA ALA A 293 -12.42 5.68 -51.66
C ALA A 293 -13.03 7.04 -51.25
N ARG A 294 -14.37 7.13 -51.20
CA ARG A 294 -15.08 8.35 -50.76
C ARG A 294 -14.77 8.70 -49.29
N LYS A 295 -14.73 7.72 -48.38
CA LYS A 295 -14.32 7.93 -46.98
C LYS A 295 -12.86 8.37 -46.85
N LYS A 296 -11.91 7.76 -47.59
CA LYS A 296 -10.50 8.20 -47.59
C LYS A 296 -10.33 9.64 -48.11
N LYS A 297 -11.05 10.05 -49.17
CA LYS A 297 -10.99 11.43 -49.68
C LYS A 297 -11.57 12.43 -48.68
N ARG A 298 -12.73 12.15 -48.07
CA ARG A 298 -13.28 13.01 -47.00
C ARG A 298 -12.37 13.08 -45.77
N LYS A 299 -11.80 11.96 -45.31
CA LYS A 299 -10.91 11.96 -44.13
C LYS A 299 -9.62 12.76 -44.38
N LYS A 300 -9.03 12.71 -45.58
CA LYS A 300 -7.89 13.58 -45.95
C LYS A 300 -8.26 15.07 -45.97
N ILE A 301 -9.44 15.44 -46.47
CA ILE A 301 -9.91 16.83 -46.46
C ILE A 301 -10.12 17.34 -45.02
N ILE A 302 -10.78 16.53 -44.17
CA ILE A 302 -11.01 16.87 -42.76
C ILE A 302 -9.68 17.05 -42.01
N ILE A 303 -8.72 16.13 -42.20
CA ILE A 303 -7.38 16.26 -41.60
C ILE A 303 -6.70 17.55 -42.09
N GLY A 304 -6.72 17.85 -43.38
CA GLY A 304 -6.14 19.09 -43.92
C GLY A 304 -6.76 20.36 -43.31
N VAL A 305 -8.09 20.42 -43.19
CA VAL A 305 -8.78 21.56 -42.56
C VAL A 305 -8.42 21.68 -41.07
N VAL A 306 -8.40 20.57 -40.32
CA VAL A 306 -8.00 20.56 -38.91
C VAL A 306 -6.53 20.99 -38.74
N SER A 307 -5.62 20.50 -39.57
CA SER A 307 -4.21 20.92 -39.54
C SER A 307 -4.03 22.41 -39.83
N VAL A 308 -4.78 22.99 -40.78
CA VAL A 308 -4.74 24.43 -41.07
C VAL A 308 -5.33 25.25 -39.92
N LEU A 309 -6.43 24.81 -39.30
CA LEU A 309 -7.01 25.47 -38.13
C LEU A 309 -6.07 25.44 -36.92
N ILE A 310 -5.37 24.33 -36.68
CA ILE A 310 -4.33 24.22 -35.63
C ILE A 310 -3.16 25.16 -35.95
N LEU A 311 -2.70 25.23 -37.21
CA LEU A 311 -1.62 26.15 -37.62
C LEU A 311 -2.01 27.62 -37.40
N LEU A 312 -3.24 28.01 -37.74
CA LEU A 312 -3.76 29.36 -37.47
C LEU A 312 -3.89 29.63 -35.96
N ALA A 313 -4.38 28.65 -35.18
CA ALA A 313 -4.47 28.74 -33.73
C ALA A 313 -3.10 28.81 -33.01
N ILE A 314 -2.00 28.42 -33.67
CA ILE A 314 -0.62 28.59 -33.19
C ILE A 314 -0.06 29.95 -33.65
N ILE A 315 -0.26 30.32 -34.92
CA ILE A 315 0.29 31.56 -35.49
C ILE A 315 -0.34 32.82 -34.87
N ILE A 316 -1.65 32.82 -34.61
CA ILE A 316 -2.35 34.00 -34.10
C ILE A 316 -1.85 34.42 -32.69
N PRO A 317 -1.75 33.51 -31.69
CA PRO A 317 -1.13 33.85 -30.40
C PRO A 317 0.33 34.30 -30.51
N ILE A 318 1.15 33.68 -31.37
CA ILE A 318 2.55 34.07 -31.57
C ILE A 318 2.65 35.49 -32.14
N ALA A 319 1.82 35.83 -33.13
CA ALA A 319 1.78 37.18 -33.72
C ALA A 319 1.36 38.25 -32.70
N VAL A 320 0.42 37.94 -31.81
CA VAL A 320 0.00 38.85 -30.72
C VAL A 320 1.08 38.98 -29.65
N LEU A 321 1.69 37.87 -29.22
CA LEU A 321 2.77 37.87 -28.20
C LEU A 321 4.04 38.59 -28.68
N MET A 322 4.36 38.56 -29.98
CA MET A 322 5.50 39.29 -30.53
C MET A 322 5.26 40.80 -30.70
N SER A 323 4.00 41.27 -30.64
CA SER A 323 3.68 42.69 -30.82
C SER A 323 3.83 43.53 -29.54
N ASN A 324 3.51 42.96 -28.37
CA ASN A 324 3.45 43.69 -27.10
C ASN A 324 4.76 43.63 -26.29
N LYS A 325 5.88 44.09 -26.87
CA LYS A 325 7.17 44.19 -26.15
C LYS A 325 7.75 45.62 -26.10
N LYS A 326 7.17 46.47 -25.24
CA LYS A 326 7.84 47.67 -24.69
C LYS A 326 7.51 47.90 -23.21
N SER A 327 8.56 47.90 -22.38
CA SER A 327 8.72 48.58 -21.08
C SER A 327 7.56 48.58 -20.07
N ASN A 328 7.73 47.87 -18.94
CA ASN A 328 8.22 48.50 -17.71
C ASN A 328 8.68 47.50 -16.65
N ASN A 329 9.48 47.96 -15.69
CA ASN A 329 9.95 47.19 -14.53
C ASN A 329 8.98 47.30 -13.35
N THR A 330 8.61 46.16 -12.77
CA THR A 330 8.22 46.04 -11.36
C THR A 330 8.52 44.63 -10.87
N SER A 331 9.04 44.50 -9.65
CA SER A 331 9.44 43.21 -9.07
C SER A 331 8.23 42.46 -8.50
N GLY A 332 8.01 41.23 -8.96
CA GLY A 332 7.05 40.29 -8.41
C GLY A 332 7.61 38.87 -8.50
N SER A 333 7.54 38.10 -7.43
CA SER A 333 8.24 36.81 -7.29
C SER A 333 7.33 35.60 -7.57
N ASP A 334 6.75 35.55 -8.77
CA ASP A 334 5.97 34.39 -9.23
C ASP A 334 6.91 33.29 -9.74
N THR A 335 7.28 32.34 -8.88
CA THR A 335 8.14 31.20 -9.26
C THR A 335 7.37 30.10 -10.00
N ALA A 336 6.73 30.47 -11.11
CA ALA A 336 6.51 29.52 -12.20
C ALA A 336 7.87 29.25 -12.87
N ALA A 337 8.41 28.04 -12.71
CA ALA A 337 9.74 27.69 -13.20
C ALA A 337 9.78 27.65 -14.74
N GLY A 338 10.02 28.80 -15.37
CA GLY A 338 10.29 28.92 -16.79
C GLY A 338 11.58 28.18 -17.14
N GLN A 339 11.44 26.95 -17.63
CA GLN A 339 12.55 26.03 -17.92
C GLN A 339 13.53 26.62 -18.96
N SER A 340 14.56 27.31 -18.49
CA SER A 340 15.82 27.41 -19.23
C SER A 340 16.52 26.05 -19.16
N THR A 341 16.72 25.41 -20.30
CA THR A 341 17.56 24.21 -20.40
C THR A 341 18.92 24.46 -19.73
N PRO A 342 19.45 23.51 -18.93
CA PRO A 342 20.80 23.59 -18.38
C PRO A 342 21.83 23.96 -19.46
N LYS A 343 22.72 24.90 -19.12
CA LYS A 343 23.71 25.42 -20.09
C LYS A 343 24.80 24.40 -20.43
N ASN A 344 25.06 23.47 -19.51
CA ASN A 344 26.05 22.39 -19.63
C ASN A 344 27.46 22.88 -20.05
N SER A 345 27.81 24.12 -19.69
CA SER A 345 29.04 24.82 -20.11
C SER A 345 30.34 24.27 -19.51
N ASN A 346 30.26 23.26 -18.63
CA ASN A 346 31.43 22.46 -18.24
C ASN A 346 31.84 21.42 -19.31
N LEU A 347 30.99 21.19 -20.33
CA LEU A 347 31.36 20.50 -21.57
C LEU A 347 32.13 21.40 -22.55
N ASP A 348 32.17 22.72 -22.36
CA ASP A 348 32.82 23.63 -23.30
C ASP A 348 34.33 23.33 -23.39
N GLY A 349 34.82 23.13 -24.62
CA GLY A 349 36.21 22.76 -24.89
C GLY A 349 36.56 21.29 -24.56
N LYS A 350 35.61 20.44 -24.19
CA LYS A 350 35.79 18.98 -24.07
C LYS A 350 35.53 18.29 -25.41
N ASP A 351 36.24 17.20 -25.71
CA ASP A 351 36.04 16.41 -26.93
C ASP A 351 35.00 15.28 -26.71
N PRO A 352 33.84 15.29 -27.42
CA PRO A 352 32.83 14.22 -27.36
C PRO A 352 33.35 12.84 -27.83
N ASN A 353 34.52 12.77 -28.45
CA ASN A 353 35.17 11.53 -28.86
C ASN A 353 36.05 10.90 -27.77
N SER A 354 36.18 11.55 -26.61
CA SER A 354 36.78 10.95 -25.41
C SER A 354 35.94 9.82 -24.82
N VAL A 355 34.63 9.78 -25.08
CA VAL A 355 33.73 8.69 -24.70
C VAL A 355 33.86 7.54 -25.72
N PRO A 356 34.16 6.29 -25.31
CA PRO A 356 34.23 5.15 -26.21
C PRO A 356 32.89 4.82 -26.87
N GLN A 357 32.94 4.22 -28.06
CA GLN A 357 31.75 3.99 -28.89
C GLN A 357 30.75 2.98 -28.29
N ALA A 358 31.14 2.21 -27.28
CA ALA A 358 30.25 1.33 -26.49
C ALA A 358 29.40 2.10 -25.46
N ASP A 359 29.88 3.25 -24.99
CA ASP A 359 29.31 3.98 -23.86
C ASP A 359 28.50 5.22 -24.29
N LYS A 360 28.71 5.71 -25.52
CA LYS A 360 28.00 6.85 -26.12
C LYS A 360 26.47 6.66 -26.08
N GLY A 361 25.76 7.68 -25.62
CA GLY A 361 24.32 7.68 -25.37
C GLY A 361 23.90 7.07 -24.01
N GLY A 362 24.83 6.43 -23.30
CA GLY A 362 24.61 5.74 -22.03
C GLY A 362 24.94 6.56 -20.79
N ILE A 363 24.85 5.93 -19.62
CA ILE A 363 25.09 6.58 -18.32
C ILE A 363 26.51 7.15 -18.14
N LEU A 364 27.51 6.64 -18.88
CA LEU A 364 28.89 7.12 -18.86
C LEU A 364 29.19 8.20 -19.91
N ASP A 365 28.19 8.68 -20.66
CA ASP A 365 28.33 9.74 -21.66
C ASP A 365 27.69 11.06 -21.20
N PRO A 366 28.49 12.05 -20.74
CA PRO A 366 27.99 13.37 -20.34
C PRO A 366 27.24 14.14 -21.43
N TRP A 367 27.52 13.89 -22.71
CA TRP A 367 26.78 14.51 -23.82
C TRP A 367 25.39 13.89 -24.04
N SER A 368 25.07 12.80 -23.34
CA SER A 368 23.75 12.17 -23.33
C SER A 368 22.89 12.54 -22.12
N TRP A 369 23.43 13.31 -21.16
CA TRP A 369 22.73 13.76 -19.96
C TRP A 369 21.99 15.07 -20.25
N TYR A 370 20.78 15.23 -19.71
CA TYR A 370 20.04 16.50 -19.77
C TYR A 370 20.79 17.66 -19.07
N ASP A 371 21.43 17.35 -17.95
CA ASP A 371 22.04 18.30 -17.02
C ASP A 371 23.43 17.80 -16.62
N THR A 372 24.44 18.63 -16.85
CA THR A 372 25.83 18.40 -16.43
C THR A 372 26.32 19.40 -15.38
N GLU A 373 25.49 20.31 -14.86
CA GLU A 373 25.93 21.35 -13.93
C GLU A 373 26.41 20.76 -12.59
N ASP A 374 27.49 21.33 -12.04
CA ASP A 374 28.29 20.85 -10.90
C ASP A 374 28.93 19.44 -11.03
N PHE A 375 28.73 18.72 -12.13
CA PHE A 375 29.34 17.41 -12.35
C PHE A 375 30.76 17.48 -12.93
N ASN A 376 31.61 16.51 -12.54
CA ASN A 376 32.85 16.19 -13.24
C ASN A 376 32.56 15.37 -14.51
N VAL A 377 32.53 16.05 -15.66
CA VAL A 377 32.26 15.48 -16.99
C VAL A 377 33.47 14.78 -17.64
N THR A 378 34.49 14.42 -16.87
CA THR A 378 35.63 13.63 -17.38
C THR A 378 35.19 12.17 -17.49
N TYR A 379 35.26 11.59 -18.69
CA TYR A 379 34.91 10.19 -18.92
C TYR A 379 35.74 9.25 -18.04
N THR A 380 35.06 8.29 -17.40
CA THR A 380 35.64 7.12 -16.75
C THR A 380 34.61 5.99 -16.73
N ASN A 381 35.08 4.74 -16.82
CA ASN A 381 34.29 3.52 -16.60
C ASN A 381 34.64 2.81 -15.28
N GLU A 382 35.32 3.50 -14.36
CA GLU A 382 35.55 2.98 -13.02
C GLU A 382 34.22 2.81 -12.25
N LEU A 383 34.04 1.63 -11.66
CA LEU A 383 32.89 1.25 -10.86
C LEU A 383 33.33 0.86 -9.45
N VAL A 384 32.58 1.26 -8.44
CA VAL A 384 32.71 0.75 -7.06
C VAL A 384 31.39 0.08 -6.68
N GLY A 385 31.42 -1.16 -6.17
CA GLY A 385 30.19 -1.96 -5.98
C GLY A 385 29.42 -2.23 -7.29
N GLY A 386 30.04 -2.05 -8.46
CA GLY A 386 29.33 -2.09 -9.75
C GLY A 386 28.46 -0.86 -10.05
N LEU A 387 28.66 0.25 -9.33
CA LEU A 387 28.03 1.55 -9.56
C LEU A 387 29.08 2.58 -10.02
N PRO A 388 28.75 3.46 -10.99
CA PRO A 388 29.73 4.33 -11.63
C PRO A 388 30.10 5.54 -10.76
N ILE A 389 31.36 5.98 -10.87
CA ILE A 389 31.89 7.17 -10.18
C ILE A 389 31.86 8.45 -11.05
N ILE A 390 31.51 8.35 -12.33
CA ILE A 390 31.48 9.50 -13.24
C ILE A 390 30.55 10.60 -12.72
N GLY A 391 30.93 11.87 -12.94
CA GLY A 391 30.25 13.03 -12.34
C GLY A 391 30.81 13.45 -10.98
N LEU A 392 31.53 12.60 -10.25
CA LEU A 392 32.14 12.96 -8.97
C LEU A 392 33.44 13.75 -9.11
N ASN A 393 33.61 14.77 -8.26
CA ASN A 393 34.90 15.37 -7.97
C ASN A 393 35.71 14.44 -7.05
N SER A 394 37.02 14.30 -7.29
CA SER A 394 37.93 13.45 -6.50
C SER A 394 38.33 14.07 -5.16
N THR A 395 38.23 15.39 -5.01
CA THR A 395 38.40 16.13 -3.77
C THR A 395 37.05 16.51 -3.16
N TRP A 396 37.03 16.66 -1.84
CA TRP A 396 35.88 17.12 -1.06
C TRP A 396 36.35 17.90 0.17
N ASN A 397 35.45 18.64 0.83
CA ASN A 397 35.72 19.32 2.09
C ASN A 397 34.63 18.99 3.11
N ASP A 398 35.01 18.36 4.23
CA ASP A 398 34.11 18.08 5.36
C ASP A 398 34.25 19.11 6.49
N ASP A 399 35.08 20.16 6.33
CA ASP A 399 35.09 21.34 7.21
C ASP A 399 33.97 22.32 6.78
N VAL A 400 32.73 21.89 7.01
CA VAL A 400 31.49 22.68 6.85
C VAL A 400 30.48 22.30 7.94
N GLN A 401 30.03 23.28 8.73
CA GLN A 401 29.00 23.11 9.76
C GLN A 401 27.62 23.58 9.25
N ALA A 402 26.55 22.79 9.42
CA ALA A 402 25.19 23.19 9.02
C ALA A 402 24.75 24.48 9.73
N ASN A 403 24.67 24.44 11.05
CA ASN A 403 24.23 25.52 11.92
C ASN A 403 24.95 25.47 13.28
N SER A 404 24.83 26.51 14.10
CA SER A 404 25.58 26.67 15.36
C SER A 404 25.16 25.74 16.50
N LYS A 405 24.15 24.88 16.31
CA LYS A 405 23.68 23.91 17.32
C LYS A 405 24.25 22.50 17.13
N VAL A 406 24.90 22.22 15.99
CA VAL A 406 25.39 20.88 15.62
C VAL A 406 26.89 20.90 15.25
N PRO A 407 27.62 19.79 15.44
CA PRO A 407 29.02 19.70 15.03
C PRO A 407 29.21 19.79 13.50
N ASN A 408 30.41 20.23 13.12
CA ASN A 408 30.94 20.24 11.76
C ASN A 408 30.92 18.83 11.13
N LEU A 409 30.91 18.64 9.80
CA LEU A 409 30.82 17.30 9.20
C LEU A 409 32.04 16.42 9.53
N GLN A 410 33.24 17.00 9.60
CA GLN A 410 34.45 16.30 10.05
C GLN A 410 34.42 15.86 11.53
N ASP A 411 33.51 16.43 12.34
CA ASP A 411 33.35 16.14 13.75
C ASP A 411 32.20 15.14 14.00
N SER A 412 32.35 14.31 15.04
CA SER A 412 31.35 13.31 15.43
C SER A 412 30.04 13.95 15.88
N PHE A 413 28.90 13.49 15.33
CA PHE A 413 27.57 13.83 15.81
C PHE A 413 27.15 12.86 16.94
N GLU A 414 26.79 13.38 18.10
CA GLU A 414 26.40 12.57 19.27
C GLU A 414 24.91 12.16 19.19
N TYR A 415 24.62 11.22 18.29
CA TYR A 415 23.29 10.60 18.16
C TYR A 415 22.74 10.09 19.50
N GLY A 416 21.45 10.32 19.74
CA GLY A 416 20.80 9.99 21.00
C GLY A 416 21.10 10.96 22.17
N LYS A 417 21.88 12.01 21.94
CA LYS A 417 22.01 13.17 22.85
C LYS A 417 21.69 14.49 22.15
N THR A 418 22.20 14.67 20.94
CA THR A 418 21.76 15.73 20.03
C THR A 418 20.63 15.17 19.17
N PRO A 419 19.40 15.72 19.23
CA PRO A 419 18.32 15.27 18.37
C PRO A 419 18.61 15.59 16.90
N ILE A 420 18.20 14.68 16.03
CA ILE A 420 18.15 14.89 14.58
C ILE A 420 17.04 15.90 14.28
N ARG A 421 17.33 16.93 13.47
CA ARG A 421 16.32 17.84 12.92
C ARG A 421 16.45 17.85 11.41
N GLY A 422 15.73 16.92 10.77
CA GLY A 422 15.87 16.61 9.36
C GLY A 422 14.67 16.97 8.49
N VAL A 423 14.87 16.95 7.17
CA VAL A 423 13.77 16.94 6.18
C VAL A 423 13.97 15.81 5.18
N ASN A 424 12.89 15.32 4.61
CA ASN A 424 12.92 14.45 3.45
C ASN A 424 13.00 15.26 2.15
N VAL A 425 13.61 14.66 1.12
CA VAL A 425 13.47 15.09 -0.29
C VAL A 425 12.59 14.08 -1.06
N GLY A 426 11.42 13.76 -0.48
CA GLY A 426 10.39 12.90 -1.08
C GLY A 426 9.87 13.46 -2.42
N GLY A 427 9.32 12.58 -3.25
CA GLY A 427 8.89 12.91 -4.62
C GLY A 427 10.01 13.26 -5.61
N TRP A 428 11.30 13.28 -5.23
CA TRP A 428 12.40 13.67 -6.14
C TRP A 428 12.96 12.51 -6.96
N LEU A 429 13.65 11.55 -6.35
CA LEU A 429 14.29 10.41 -7.04
C LEU A 429 13.36 9.19 -7.21
N ASN A 430 12.15 9.32 -6.67
CA ASN A 430 11.07 8.35 -6.61
C ASN A 430 9.77 9.18 -6.60
N LEU A 431 8.88 9.02 -7.58
CA LEU A 431 7.74 9.92 -7.78
C LEU A 431 6.53 9.58 -6.91
N GLU A 432 5.87 10.62 -6.42
CA GLU A 432 4.72 10.53 -5.54
C GLU A 432 3.59 11.46 -5.99
N PRO A 433 2.38 10.94 -6.30
CA PRO A 433 1.32 11.74 -6.90
C PRO A 433 0.85 12.95 -6.10
N PHE A 434 0.94 12.94 -4.76
CA PHE A 434 0.50 14.09 -3.95
C PHE A 434 1.58 15.18 -3.81
N ILE A 435 2.86 14.80 -3.93
CA ILE A 435 3.99 15.73 -3.93
C ILE A 435 4.12 16.40 -5.30
N THR A 436 3.96 15.61 -6.37
CA THR A 436 4.11 16.05 -7.77
C THR A 436 2.87 15.73 -8.63
N PRO A 437 1.68 16.29 -8.32
CA PRO A 437 0.43 16.00 -9.04
C PRO A 437 0.45 16.35 -10.53
N SER A 438 1.31 17.25 -11.00
CA SER A 438 1.39 17.63 -12.43
C SER A 438 1.62 16.46 -13.39
N PHE A 439 2.36 15.43 -12.95
CA PHE A 439 2.59 14.19 -13.71
C PHE A 439 1.35 13.29 -13.82
N PHE A 440 0.37 13.45 -12.92
CA PHE A 440 -0.77 12.54 -12.75
C PHE A 440 -2.10 13.17 -13.15
N GLU A 441 -2.31 14.46 -12.89
CA GLU A 441 -3.59 15.17 -13.07
C GLU A 441 -4.05 15.29 -14.53
N ASN A 442 -3.14 15.07 -15.48
CA ASN A 442 -3.44 15.05 -16.92
C ASN A 442 -3.92 13.66 -17.43
N PHE A 443 -3.98 12.65 -16.56
CA PHE A 443 -4.47 11.31 -16.87
C PHE A 443 -5.82 11.04 -16.20
N GLY A 444 -6.78 10.46 -16.94
CA GLY A 444 -8.06 10.05 -16.35
C GLY A 444 -7.97 8.67 -15.70
N ALA A 445 -8.94 8.31 -14.86
CA ALA A 445 -9.04 6.97 -14.26
C ALA A 445 -9.00 5.81 -15.29
N ARG A 446 -9.37 6.06 -16.56
CA ARG A 446 -9.29 5.09 -17.67
C ARG A 446 -7.88 4.89 -18.23
N ASP A 447 -6.95 5.79 -17.94
CA ASP A 447 -5.57 5.71 -18.42
C ASP A 447 -4.69 4.77 -17.58
N GLY A 448 -5.13 4.46 -16.35
CA GLY A 448 -4.47 3.51 -15.45
C GLY A 448 -3.17 4.00 -14.82
N VAL A 449 -2.93 5.32 -14.79
CA VAL A 449 -1.73 5.93 -14.22
C VAL A 449 -1.99 6.32 -12.76
N VAL A 450 -1.27 5.69 -11.83
CA VAL A 450 -1.47 5.82 -10.37
C VAL A 450 -0.16 5.92 -9.56
N ASP A 451 0.97 5.56 -10.17
CA ASP A 451 2.31 5.44 -9.57
C ASP A 451 3.41 5.67 -10.62
N GLU A 452 4.69 5.63 -10.24
CA GLU A 452 5.81 5.78 -11.18
C GLU A 452 5.82 4.64 -12.23
N TYR A 453 5.60 3.39 -11.81
CA TYR A 453 5.58 2.23 -12.70
C TYR A 453 4.60 2.40 -13.88
N THR A 454 3.36 2.77 -13.58
CA THR A 454 2.29 2.97 -14.58
C THR A 454 2.50 4.25 -15.41
N LEU A 455 3.02 5.32 -14.80
CA LEU A 455 3.40 6.55 -15.52
C LEU A 455 4.49 6.27 -16.56
N LEU A 456 5.58 5.62 -16.19
CA LEU A 456 6.69 5.35 -17.13
C LEU A 456 6.28 4.31 -18.19
N THR A 457 5.45 3.33 -17.83
CA THR A 457 4.81 2.42 -18.80
C THR A 457 3.97 3.19 -19.82
N LYS A 458 3.24 4.22 -19.39
CA LYS A 458 2.39 5.07 -20.23
C LYS A 458 3.19 6.00 -21.15
N LEU A 459 4.28 6.58 -20.65
CA LEU A 459 5.14 7.49 -21.40
C LEU A 459 6.05 6.76 -22.40
N GLY A 460 6.52 5.56 -22.06
CA GLY A 460 7.54 4.82 -22.81
C GLY A 460 8.94 5.43 -22.66
N PRO A 461 10.01 4.65 -22.95
CA PRO A 461 11.37 4.92 -22.49
C PRO A 461 11.94 6.28 -22.92
N THR A 462 11.69 6.72 -24.17
CA THR A 462 12.20 7.99 -24.68
C THR A 462 11.57 9.19 -23.98
N LYS A 463 10.24 9.18 -23.78
CA LYS A 463 9.57 10.29 -23.07
C LYS A 463 9.88 10.21 -21.58
N ALA A 464 9.88 9.02 -20.98
CA ALA A 464 10.31 8.78 -19.61
C ALA A 464 11.68 9.42 -19.31
N LYS A 465 12.74 9.12 -20.08
CA LYS A 465 14.07 9.74 -19.88
C LYS A 465 13.99 11.26 -19.92
N SER A 466 13.37 11.83 -20.95
CA SER A 466 13.26 13.30 -21.08
C SER A 466 12.45 13.97 -19.96
N THR A 467 11.44 13.28 -19.41
CA THR A 467 10.57 13.81 -18.35
C THR A 467 11.24 13.72 -16.98
N LEU A 468 11.82 12.57 -16.63
CA LEU A 468 12.43 12.39 -15.32
C LEU A 468 13.79 13.08 -15.20
N GLU A 469 14.62 13.15 -16.24
CA GLU A 469 15.87 13.91 -16.13
C GLU A 469 15.62 15.43 -15.95
N GLN A 470 14.52 15.96 -16.51
CA GLN A 470 14.07 17.33 -16.23
C GLN A 470 13.63 17.50 -14.77
N HIS A 471 12.89 16.53 -14.23
CA HIS A 471 12.48 16.51 -12.82
C HIS A 471 13.66 16.44 -11.86
N TYR A 472 14.53 15.44 -12.05
CA TYR A 472 15.72 15.21 -11.23
C TYR A 472 16.70 16.39 -11.25
N SER A 473 16.77 17.12 -12.37
CA SER A 473 17.55 18.35 -12.52
C SER A 473 16.97 19.54 -11.75
N ALA A 474 15.66 19.76 -11.83
CA ALA A 474 15.03 21.02 -11.41
C ALA A 474 14.41 20.99 -10.00
N PHE A 475 13.71 19.91 -9.63
CA PHE A 475 12.82 19.88 -8.46
C PHE A 475 13.59 20.02 -7.13
N VAL A 476 14.72 19.33 -7.00
CA VAL A 476 15.69 19.49 -5.92
C VAL A 476 17.05 19.79 -6.53
N ASN A 477 17.63 20.93 -6.15
CA ASN A 477 18.80 21.52 -6.78
C ASN A 477 19.69 22.24 -5.75
N LYS A 478 20.78 22.89 -6.20
CA LYS A 478 21.77 23.55 -5.32
C LYS A 478 21.19 24.60 -4.38
N GLN A 479 20.10 25.26 -4.76
CA GLN A 479 19.44 26.26 -3.93
C GLN A 479 18.61 25.61 -2.82
N THR A 480 17.99 24.46 -3.09
CA THR A 480 17.23 23.66 -2.10
C THR A 480 18.06 23.41 -0.84
N PHE A 481 19.29 22.91 -0.97
CA PHE A 481 20.15 22.58 0.19
C PHE A 481 20.65 23.80 0.96
N LYS A 482 20.74 24.98 0.33
CA LYS A 482 21.02 26.25 1.04
C LYS A 482 19.82 26.71 1.86
N GLU A 483 18.60 26.57 1.32
CA GLU A 483 17.37 26.92 2.01
C GLU A 483 17.09 25.96 3.17
N ILE A 484 17.36 24.66 3.00
CA ILE A 484 17.35 23.66 4.09
C ILE A 484 18.29 24.08 5.22
N ARG A 485 19.55 24.42 4.92
CA ARG A 485 20.53 24.89 5.92
C ARG A 485 20.08 26.18 6.60
N ALA A 486 19.53 27.13 5.85
CA ALA A 486 19.02 28.40 6.37
C ALA A 486 17.84 28.20 7.34
N ALA A 487 17.02 27.17 7.13
CA ALA A 487 15.95 26.73 8.03
C ALA A 487 16.46 26.00 9.30
N GLY A 488 17.77 26.00 9.57
CA GLY A 488 18.35 25.39 10.77
C GLY A 488 18.31 23.85 10.81
N ILE A 489 17.96 23.20 9.70
CA ILE A 489 18.01 21.75 9.53
C ILE A 489 19.46 21.27 9.52
N ASP A 490 19.69 20.04 10.00
CA ASP A 490 21.01 19.40 10.09
C ASP A 490 21.13 18.06 9.34
N HIS A 491 20.02 17.39 9.03
CA HIS A 491 19.98 16.15 8.25
C HIS A 491 19.02 16.22 7.05
N VAL A 492 19.30 15.43 6.01
CA VAL A 492 18.38 15.22 4.86
C VAL A 492 18.23 13.73 4.58
N ARG A 493 16.98 13.25 4.49
CA ARG A 493 16.63 11.86 4.11
C ARG A 493 16.30 11.80 2.63
N PHE A 494 16.89 10.85 1.92
CA PHE A 494 16.85 10.70 0.46
C PHE A 494 16.09 9.42 0.06
N PRO A 495 14.76 9.47 -0.13
CA PRO A 495 13.98 8.40 -0.75
C PRO A 495 14.45 8.08 -2.18
N PHE A 496 14.76 6.81 -2.47
CA PHE A 496 15.00 6.31 -3.82
C PHE A 496 14.48 4.88 -4.02
N GLY A 497 14.02 4.58 -5.24
CA GLY A 497 13.67 3.21 -5.64
C GLY A 497 14.88 2.41 -6.12
N TYR A 498 14.80 1.07 -6.02
CA TYR A 498 15.88 0.15 -6.41
C TYR A 498 16.41 0.33 -7.85
N TRP A 499 15.61 0.91 -8.76
CA TRP A 499 16.00 1.21 -10.14
C TRP A 499 17.14 2.23 -10.26
N ILE A 500 17.44 2.98 -9.20
CA ILE A 500 18.66 3.80 -9.09
C ILE A 500 19.95 2.95 -9.15
N VAL A 501 19.87 1.66 -8.80
CA VAL A 501 20.97 0.68 -8.85
C VAL A 501 20.84 -0.25 -10.05
N GLN A 502 19.66 -0.85 -10.29
CA GLN A 502 19.42 -1.76 -11.41
C GLN A 502 17.92 -2.03 -11.61
N THR A 503 17.51 -2.33 -12.84
CA THR A 503 16.16 -2.78 -13.19
C THR A 503 16.14 -4.27 -13.55
N TYR A 504 14.97 -4.89 -13.51
CA TYR A 504 14.74 -6.29 -13.88
C TYR A 504 13.81 -6.43 -15.09
N ASP A 505 13.71 -7.65 -15.64
CA ASP A 505 12.86 -7.95 -16.79
C ASP A 505 11.39 -7.56 -16.55
N GLY A 506 10.89 -6.63 -17.37
CA GLY A 506 9.53 -6.11 -17.28
C GLY A 506 9.38 -4.75 -16.59
N ASP A 507 10.45 -4.21 -15.99
CA ASP A 507 10.44 -2.88 -15.38
C ASP A 507 10.37 -1.75 -16.43
N PRO A 508 9.57 -0.69 -16.19
CA PRO A 508 9.49 0.50 -17.02
C PRO A 508 10.44 1.62 -16.56
N TYR A 509 11.14 1.42 -15.44
CA TYR A 509 11.96 2.43 -14.77
C TYR A 509 13.24 2.79 -15.53
N LEU A 510 13.82 3.95 -15.20
CA LEU A 510 15.07 4.42 -15.77
C LEU A 510 16.29 3.93 -14.98
N ALA A 511 16.85 2.79 -15.40
CA ALA A 511 18.03 2.19 -14.79
C ALA A 511 19.19 3.19 -14.60
N GLN A 512 19.62 3.39 -13.35
CA GLN A 512 20.75 4.23 -12.94
C GLN A 512 20.72 5.72 -13.36
N VAL A 513 19.60 6.23 -13.89
CA VAL A 513 19.52 7.65 -14.30
C VAL A 513 19.49 8.59 -13.10
N SER A 514 18.75 8.26 -12.05
CA SER A 514 18.69 9.00 -10.79
C SER A 514 19.99 8.95 -9.97
N TRP A 515 20.90 8.00 -10.26
CA TRP A 515 22.12 7.77 -9.48
C TRP A 515 23.02 9.01 -9.39
N ARG A 516 23.32 9.64 -10.53
CA ARG A 516 24.13 10.86 -10.55
C ARG A 516 23.47 12.03 -9.79
N TYR A 517 22.14 12.10 -9.79
CA TYR A 517 21.41 13.14 -9.06
C TYR A 517 21.44 12.91 -7.54
N LEU A 518 21.33 11.66 -7.06
CA LEU A 518 21.62 11.30 -5.66
C LEU A 518 23.01 11.77 -5.24
N LEU A 519 24.03 11.41 -6.03
CA LEU A 519 25.42 11.80 -5.75
C LEU A 519 25.59 13.32 -5.71
N ARG A 520 24.99 14.06 -6.67
CA ARG A 520 25.02 15.53 -6.67
C ARG A 520 24.32 16.14 -5.45
N GLY A 521 23.21 15.55 -5.00
CA GLY A 521 22.53 15.95 -3.77
C GLY A 521 23.37 15.72 -2.50
N ILE A 522 24.12 14.61 -2.42
CA ILE A 522 25.07 14.36 -1.33
C ILE A 522 26.21 15.39 -1.33
N GLU A 523 26.72 15.78 -2.50
CA GLU A 523 27.69 16.87 -2.61
C GLU A 523 27.10 18.23 -2.20
N TYR A 524 25.83 18.50 -2.51
CA TYR A 524 25.13 19.70 -2.03
C TYR A 524 24.85 19.69 -0.52
N CYS A 525 24.58 18.52 0.08
CA CYS A 525 24.55 18.37 1.53
C CYS A 525 25.90 18.73 2.16
N ARG A 526 27.01 18.15 1.65
CA ARG A 526 28.36 18.44 2.15
C ARG A 526 28.72 19.93 2.04
N GLN A 527 28.43 20.56 0.90
CA GLN A 527 28.62 22.01 0.69
C GLN A 527 27.85 22.90 1.68
N ASN A 528 26.83 22.34 2.35
CA ASN A 528 26.00 23.03 3.34
C ASN A 528 26.18 22.48 4.77
N GLY A 529 27.11 21.55 5.01
CA GLY A 529 27.34 20.94 6.33
C GLY A 529 26.23 19.98 6.79
N LEU A 530 25.32 19.61 5.90
CA LEU A 530 24.17 18.75 6.17
C LEU A 530 24.56 17.27 6.11
N ARG A 531 24.03 16.47 7.04
CA ARG A 531 24.21 15.01 7.08
C ARG A 531 23.12 14.30 6.27
N VAL A 532 23.39 13.07 5.83
CA VAL A 532 22.56 12.32 4.88
C VAL A 532 22.09 11.01 5.49
N ASN A 533 20.78 10.77 5.38
CA ASN A 533 20.15 9.47 5.51
C ASN A 533 19.75 8.95 4.13
N LEU A 534 20.35 7.83 3.70
CA LEU A 534 19.94 7.14 2.47
C LEU A 534 18.69 6.30 2.75
N ASP A 535 17.70 6.28 1.87
CA ASP A 535 16.48 5.49 2.08
C ASP A 535 16.08 4.71 0.82
N LEU A 536 16.16 3.37 0.88
CA LEU A 536 15.64 2.49 -0.16
C LEU A 536 14.11 2.39 -0.02
N HIS A 537 13.46 3.38 -0.61
CA HIS A 537 12.04 3.66 -0.45
C HIS A 537 11.13 2.75 -1.28
N GLY A 538 11.66 2.16 -2.36
CA GLY A 538 10.97 1.15 -3.17
C GLY A 538 11.82 -0.11 -3.33
N ALA A 539 11.36 -1.24 -2.79
CA ALA A 539 12.00 -2.54 -2.93
C ALA A 539 11.49 -3.32 -4.17
N PRO A 540 12.29 -4.23 -4.76
CA PRO A 540 11.84 -5.13 -5.82
C PRO A 540 10.56 -5.88 -5.43
N GLY A 541 9.51 -5.77 -6.25
CA GLY A 541 8.21 -6.37 -5.99
C GLY A 541 7.27 -5.59 -5.04
N SER A 542 7.69 -4.43 -4.52
CA SER A 542 7.02 -3.64 -3.46
C SER A 542 6.89 -4.35 -2.11
N GLN A 543 7.23 -3.61 -1.04
CA GLN A 543 7.17 -4.02 0.36
C GLN A 543 5.86 -3.67 1.08
N ASN A 544 5.00 -2.84 0.46
CA ASN A 544 3.77 -2.32 1.09
C ASN A 544 2.55 -2.23 0.16
N GLY A 545 2.74 -2.28 -1.16
CA GLY A 545 1.66 -2.21 -2.15
C GLY A 545 1.14 -0.79 -2.40
N TRP A 546 1.86 0.24 -1.94
CA TRP A 546 1.49 1.65 -2.06
C TRP A 546 2.27 2.37 -3.17
N ASN A 547 1.69 3.43 -3.73
CA ASN A 547 2.23 4.13 -4.91
C ASN A 547 3.67 4.64 -4.75
N HIS A 548 4.02 5.18 -3.57
CA HIS A 548 5.36 5.68 -3.24
C HIS A 548 6.43 4.58 -3.15
N SER A 549 6.08 3.28 -3.08
CA SER A 549 7.07 2.20 -3.31
C SER A 549 7.50 2.05 -4.79
N GLY A 550 7.04 2.97 -5.66
CA GLY A 550 7.15 2.94 -7.12
C GLY A 550 6.00 2.22 -7.81
N ARG A 551 5.36 1.26 -7.11
CA ARG A 551 4.35 0.36 -7.68
C ARG A 551 3.26 -0.01 -6.68
N GLN A 552 2.06 0.52 -6.89
CA GLN A 552 0.86 0.18 -6.15
C GLN A 552 0.35 -1.22 -6.51
N GLY A 553 -0.20 -1.96 -5.54
CA GLY A 553 -0.85 -3.25 -5.76
C GLY A 553 -0.39 -4.36 -4.82
N VAL A 554 -0.07 -5.54 -5.39
CA VAL A 554 0.28 -6.74 -4.63
C VAL A 554 1.71 -6.63 -4.08
N ILE A 555 1.87 -6.85 -2.78
CA ILE A 555 3.16 -6.97 -2.10
C ILE A 555 3.86 -8.25 -2.60
N GLY A 556 4.94 -8.10 -3.36
CA GLY A 556 5.77 -9.18 -3.91
C GLY A 556 7.18 -9.26 -3.31
N TRP A 557 7.54 -8.34 -2.43
CA TRP A 557 8.75 -8.44 -1.61
C TRP A 557 8.51 -9.39 -0.42
N LEU A 558 9.37 -10.38 -0.22
CA LEU A 558 9.21 -11.46 0.78
C LEU A 558 7.88 -12.25 0.67
N ASN A 559 7.02 -12.02 -0.33
CA ASN A 559 5.70 -12.64 -0.45
C ASN A 559 5.40 -13.11 -1.89
N GLY A 560 4.47 -14.05 -2.02
CA GLY A 560 4.17 -14.71 -3.30
C GLY A 560 5.31 -15.59 -3.83
N THR A 561 5.15 -16.09 -5.06
CA THR A 561 6.08 -17.04 -5.71
C THR A 561 7.49 -16.50 -5.88
N ASP A 562 7.63 -15.20 -6.18
CA ASP A 562 8.93 -14.54 -6.38
C ASP A 562 9.45 -13.86 -5.09
N GLY A 563 8.82 -14.10 -3.94
CA GLY A 563 9.10 -13.39 -2.69
C GLY A 563 10.55 -13.50 -2.21
N ASP A 564 11.13 -14.70 -2.27
CA ASP A 564 12.53 -14.93 -1.89
C ASP A 564 13.51 -14.40 -2.96
N LEU A 565 13.12 -14.42 -4.24
CA LEU A 565 13.90 -13.81 -5.33
C LEU A 565 13.97 -12.29 -5.17
N ASN A 566 12.85 -11.65 -4.83
CA ASN A 566 12.78 -10.22 -4.57
C ASN A 566 13.51 -9.83 -3.28
N ALA A 567 13.46 -10.67 -2.24
CA ALA A 567 14.26 -10.50 -1.03
C ALA A 567 15.76 -10.55 -1.32
N GLN A 568 16.24 -11.51 -2.12
CA GLN A 568 17.63 -11.58 -2.55
C GLN A 568 18.01 -10.38 -3.42
N ARG A 569 17.19 -10.00 -4.40
CA ARG A 569 17.38 -8.79 -5.23
C ARG A 569 17.55 -7.52 -4.40
N THR A 570 16.89 -7.44 -3.24
CA THR A 570 17.03 -6.31 -2.30
C THR A 570 18.38 -6.35 -1.58
N LEU A 571 18.86 -7.53 -1.16
CA LEU A 571 20.21 -7.72 -0.63
C LEU A 571 21.30 -7.41 -1.67
N ASP A 572 21.09 -7.80 -2.94
CA ASP A 572 22.00 -7.49 -4.05
C ASP A 572 22.10 -5.98 -4.27
N VAL A 573 20.97 -5.26 -4.20
CA VAL A 573 20.91 -3.79 -4.29
C VAL A 573 21.64 -3.15 -3.11
N HIS A 574 21.45 -3.65 -1.89
CA HIS A 574 22.20 -3.19 -0.73
C HIS A 574 23.70 -3.39 -0.88
N HIS A 575 24.17 -4.57 -1.32
CA HIS A 575 25.59 -4.86 -1.47
C HIS A 575 26.29 -3.86 -2.41
N LYS A 576 25.63 -3.48 -3.51
CA LYS A 576 26.15 -2.46 -4.43
C LYS A 576 26.25 -1.08 -3.76
N LEU A 577 25.22 -0.70 -3.01
CA LEU A 577 25.16 0.58 -2.28
C LEU A 577 26.16 0.63 -1.12
N SER A 578 26.25 -0.41 -0.30
CA SER A 578 27.15 -0.48 0.86
C SER A 578 28.62 -0.43 0.43
N VAL A 579 29.03 -1.24 -0.55
CA VAL A 579 30.40 -1.22 -1.09
C VAL A 579 30.74 0.15 -1.71
N PHE A 580 29.77 0.83 -2.33
CA PHE A 580 29.98 2.18 -2.85
C PHE A 580 30.08 3.24 -1.73
N PHE A 581 29.18 3.21 -0.74
CA PHE A 581 29.14 4.22 0.33
C PHE A 581 30.12 3.95 1.49
N ALA A 582 30.79 2.80 1.54
CA ALA A 582 31.91 2.54 2.45
C ALA A 582 33.21 3.29 2.05
N GLN A 583 33.25 3.94 0.88
CA GLN A 583 34.39 4.77 0.48
C GLN A 583 34.63 5.93 1.47
N PRO A 584 35.90 6.25 1.82
CA PRO A 584 36.22 7.26 2.84
C PRO A 584 35.53 8.63 2.68
N ARG A 585 35.28 9.05 1.43
CA ARG A 585 34.57 10.31 1.11
C ARG A 585 33.19 10.43 1.75
N TYR A 586 32.49 9.32 1.98
CA TYR A 586 31.10 9.33 2.45
C TYR A 586 30.97 9.23 3.96
N LYS A 587 32.00 8.74 4.68
CA LYS A 587 31.99 8.47 6.12
C LYS A 587 31.42 9.61 6.98
N ASN A 588 31.74 10.85 6.61
CA ASN A 588 31.42 12.05 7.37
C ASN A 588 30.06 12.69 6.99
N VAL A 589 29.49 12.31 5.82
CA VAL A 589 28.26 12.91 5.29
C VAL A 589 27.10 11.91 5.20
N VAL A 590 27.35 10.67 4.75
CA VAL A 590 26.38 9.55 4.79
C VAL A 590 26.51 8.88 6.16
N THR A 591 25.91 9.51 7.16
CA THR A 591 25.95 9.07 8.56
C THR A 591 24.82 8.11 8.91
N MET A 592 23.79 8.00 8.06
CA MET A 592 22.63 7.12 8.24
C MET A 592 22.30 6.35 6.95
N TYR A 593 21.88 5.08 7.09
CA TYR A 593 21.64 4.15 5.99
C TYR A 593 20.36 3.32 6.25
N GLY A 594 19.28 3.65 5.55
CA GLY A 594 18.00 2.95 5.55
C GLY A 594 18.02 1.62 4.79
N LEU A 595 17.38 0.60 5.37
CA LEU A 595 17.24 -0.72 4.77
C LEU A 595 16.07 -0.77 3.79
N VAL A 596 14.83 -0.63 4.27
CA VAL A 596 13.62 -0.59 3.44
C VAL A 596 12.61 0.31 4.13
N ASN A 597 12.03 1.25 3.38
CA ASN A 597 10.96 2.11 3.90
C ASN A 597 9.66 1.32 4.14
N GLU A 598 8.99 1.54 5.27
CA GLU A 598 7.64 1.04 5.55
C GLU A 598 7.31 -0.41 5.11
N PRO A 599 8.08 -1.44 5.53
CA PRO A 599 7.75 -2.83 5.23
C PRO A 599 6.43 -3.21 5.92
N ARG A 600 5.40 -3.60 5.16
CA ARG A 600 4.03 -3.67 5.70
C ARG A 600 3.76 -4.98 6.45
N ASN A 601 4.30 -5.10 7.66
CA ASN A 601 4.31 -6.33 8.48
C ASN A 601 2.92 -6.83 8.91
N VAL A 602 1.87 -6.01 8.72
CA VAL A 602 0.46 -6.45 8.85
C VAL A 602 -0.02 -7.36 7.70
N GLU A 603 0.70 -7.39 6.57
CA GLU A 603 0.45 -8.30 5.43
C GLU A 603 1.67 -9.17 5.06
N LEU A 604 2.77 -9.07 5.80
CA LEU A 604 3.99 -9.87 5.65
C LEU A 604 4.25 -10.77 6.86
N ASP A 605 4.97 -11.88 6.66
CA ASP A 605 5.51 -12.66 7.78
C ASP A 605 6.60 -11.85 8.49
N THR A 606 6.23 -11.26 9.62
CA THR A 606 7.10 -10.51 10.54
C THR A 606 8.42 -11.23 10.83
N ASN A 607 8.42 -12.56 10.96
CA ASN A 607 9.66 -13.30 11.27
C ASN A 607 10.58 -13.37 10.04
N ARG A 608 10.02 -13.47 8.83
CA ARG A 608 10.82 -13.40 7.59
C ARG A 608 11.37 -12.00 7.36
N VAL A 609 10.61 -10.95 7.68
CA VAL A 609 11.11 -9.55 7.64
C VAL A 609 12.24 -9.35 8.65
N VAL A 610 12.07 -9.73 9.93
CA VAL A 610 13.12 -9.61 10.96
C VAL A 610 14.38 -10.41 10.61
N ASN A 611 14.23 -11.64 10.09
CA ASN A 611 15.36 -12.45 9.66
C ASN A 611 16.09 -11.85 8.45
N TRP A 612 15.34 -11.33 7.46
CA TRP A 612 15.91 -10.63 6.31
C TRP A 612 16.66 -9.36 6.74
N THR A 613 16.09 -8.56 7.66
CA THR A 613 16.73 -7.38 8.23
C THR A 613 18.04 -7.73 8.92
N GLN A 614 18.09 -8.80 9.71
CA GLN A 614 19.34 -9.27 10.32
C GLN A 614 20.38 -9.71 9.27
N THR A 615 19.95 -10.33 8.17
CA THR A 615 20.83 -10.67 7.03
C THR A 615 21.38 -9.42 6.34
N ALA A 616 20.54 -8.43 6.07
CA ALA A 616 20.93 -7.16 5.48
C ALA A 616 21.94 -6.41 6.36
N ILE A 617 21.67 -6.27 7.66
CA ILE A 617 22.60 -5.66 8.64
C ILE A 617 23.96 -6.36 8.60
N THR A 618 23.98 -7.70 8.64
CA THR A 618 25.22 -8.49 8.63
C THR A 618 26.02 -8.24 7.35
N GLN A 619 25.37 -8.23 6.18
CA GLN A 619 26.02 -7.95 4.90
C GLN A 619 26.58 -6.52 4.84
N ILE A 620 25.78 -5.52 5.19
CA ILE A 620 26.14 -4.10 5.13
C ILE A 620 27.30 -3.76 6.08
N ARG A 621 27.36 -4.41 7.25
CA ARG A 621 28.51 -4.30 8.16
C ARG A 621 29.77 -4.99 7.61
N ASN A 622 29.65 -6.17 6.98
CA ASN A 622 30.77 -6.83 6.30
C ASN A 622 31.31 -6.01 5.10
N ASP A 623 30.43 -5.24 4.45
CA ASP A 623 30.79 -4.28 3.39
C ASP A 623 31.44 -2.99 3.94
N ASN A 624 31.70 -2.90 5.25
CA ASN A 624 32.38 -1.82 5.97
C ASN A 624 31.59 -0.51 6.16
N ILE A 625 30.25 -0.54 6.04
CA ILE A 625 29.43 0.62 6.43
C ILE A 625 29.45 0.79 7.96
N SER A 626 29.91 1.96 8.42
CA SER A 626 29.96 2.35 9.83
C SER A 626 28.83 3.32 10.26
N ALA A 627 28.01 3.76 9.30
CA ALA A 627 26.83 4.59 9.52
C ALA A 627 25.79 3.95 10.45
N VAL A 628 24.88 4.76 11.01
CA VAL A 628 23.70 4.26 11.71
C VAL A 628 22.80 3.56 10.69
N ILE A 629 22.52 2.27 10.89
CA ILE A 629 21.57 1.54 10.04
C ILE A 629 20.16 1.81 10.56
N VAL A 630 19.25 2.10 9.65
CA VAL A 630 17.87 2.54 9.92
C VAL A 630 16.89 1.51 9.35
N PHE A 631 15.86 1.14 10.11
CA PHE A 631 14.84 0.18 9.67
C PHE A 631 13.45 0.55 10.21
N GLY A 632 12.41 0.39 9.38
CA GLY A 632 11.04 0.76 9.76
C GLY A 632 10.38 -0.19 10.76
N ASP A 633 9.50 0.36 11.62
CA ASP A 633 8.68 -0.39 12.59
C ASP A 633 7.67 -1.37 11.95
N GLY A 634 7.43 -1.21 10.65
CA GLY A 634 6.51 -2.00 9.85
C GLY A 634 5.06 -1.99 10.31
N PHE A 635 4.63 -0.92 10.97
CA PHE A 635 3.29 -0.73 11.52
C PHE A 635 2.92 -1.72 12.63
N MET A 636 3.91 -2.31 13.29
CA MET A 636 3.69 -3.24 14.40
C MET A 636 3.39 -2.51 15.71
N GLY A 637 3.74 -1.23 15.83
CA GLY A 637 3.72 -0.50 17.09
C GLY A 637 4.95 -0.79 17.94
N LEU A 638 5.51 0.26 18.53
CA LEU A 638 6.89 0.27 19.07
C LEU A 638 7.15 -0.74 20.19
N ASP A 639 6.19 -0.90 21.10
CA ASP A 639 6.26 -1.85 22.22
C ASP A 639 6.46 -3.31 21.71
N ASN A 640 6.02 -3.65 20.49
CA ASN A 640 6.24 -4.98 19.87
C ASN A 640 7.67 -5.20 19.34
N TRP A 641 8.55 -4.18 19.33
CA TRP A 641 9.96 -4.31 18.98
C TRP A 641 10.87 -4.65 20.17
N GLN A 642 10.32 -4.74 21.39
CA GLN A 642 11.04 -5.19 22.58
C GLN A 642 11.79 -6.51 22.33
N GLY A 643 13.09 -6.52 22.62
CA GLY A 643 13.96 -7.69 22.48
C GLY A 643 14.27 -8.14 21.04
N LYS A 644 13.76 -7.45 20.00
CA LYS A 644 14.07 -7.76 18.59
C LYS A 644 15.34 -7.04 18.14
N LEU A 645 16.11 -7.68 17.25
CA LEU A 645 17.34 -7.15 16.62
C LEU A 645 18.40 -6.59 17.60
N GLN A 646 18.34 -7.01 18.87
CA GLN A 646 19.25 -6.54 19.92
C GLN A 646 20.68 -7.07 19.71
N GLY A 647 21.68 -6.30 20.14
CA GLY A 647 23.10 -6.64 19.99
C GLY A 647 23.73 -6.24 18.65
N ASN A 648 22.96 -5.64 17.74
CA ASN A 648 23.51 -4.97 16.55
C ASN A 648 24.00 -3.55 16.91
N GLU A 649 25.24 -3.21 16.55
CA GLU A 649 25.79 -1.87 16.78
C GLU A 649 25.21 -0.84 15.80
N ASN A 650 25.02 0.39 16.29
CA ASN A 650 24.53 1.56 15.54
C ASN A 650 23.28 1.22 14.68
N LEU A 651 22.25 0.66 15.31
CA LEU A 651 20.96 0.32 14.71
C LEU A 651 19.86 1.22 15.30
N LEU A 652 18.98 1.75 14.45
CA LEU A 652 17.96 2.75 14.78
C LEU A 652 16.60 2.34 14.20
N LEU A 653 15.58 2.29 15.06
CA LEU A 653 14.19 2.08 14.66
C LEU A 653 13.61 3.38 14.08
N ASP A 654 12.99 3.28 12.92
CA ASP A 654 12.28 4.36 12.23
C ASP A 654 10.76 4.18 12.39
N VAL A 655 10.06 5.20 12.89
CA VAL A 655 8.59 5.21 12.99
C VAL A 655 8.00 6.43 12.30
N HIS A 656 6.94 6.21 11.53
CA HIS A 656 6.24 7.28 10.83
C HIS A 656 4.95 7.62 11.58
N GLN A 657 4.68 8.91 11.77
CA GLN A 657 3.65 9.37 12.69
C GLN A 657 2.72 10.38 12.01
N TYR A 658 1.46 9.96 11.83
CA TYR A 658 0.41 10.75 11.19
C TYR A 658 -0.94 10.52 11.90
N VAL A 659 -1.73 11.58 12.10
CA VAL A 659 -3.09 11.46 12.66
C VAL A 659 -4.17 11.13 11.60
N ILE A 660 -3.87 11.27 10.31
CA ILE A 660 -4.91 11.35 9.27
C ILE A 660 -5.37 10.01 8.68
N PHE A 661 -4.50 8.99 8.66
CA PHE A 661 -4.80 7.72 7.98
C PHE A 661 -5.65 6.77 8.83
N ASN A 662 -5.74 7.03 10.14
CA ASN A 662 -6.58 6.30 11.08
C ASN A 662 -7.85 7.10 11.40
N VAL A 663 -9.01 6.53 11.12
CA VAL A 663 -10.32 7.19 11.32
C VAL A 663 -10.51 7.70 12.75
N ASN A 664 -10.00 7.02 13.77
CA ASN A 664 -10.15 7.45 15.17
C ASN A 664 -9.29 8.68 15.51
N GLN A 665 -8.11 8.81 14.90
CA GLN A 665 -7.20 9.96 15.09
C GLN A 665 -7.62 11.15 14.22
N LEU A 666 -8.10 10.88 13.00
CA LEU A 666 -8.70 11.86 12.09
C LEU A 666 -9.97 12.49 12.70
N SER A 667 -10.75 11.72 13.46
CA SER A 667 -11.96 12.18 14.17
C SER A 667 -11.69 12.98 15.46
N LEU A 668 -10.42 13.18 15.85
CA LEU A 668 -10.09 13.99 17.03
C LEU A 668 -10.28 15.49 16.75
N GLY A 669 -10.73 16.22 17.77
CA GLY A 669 -10.75 17.68 17.72
C GLY A 669 -9.34 18.28 17.77
N HIS A 670 -9.19 19.54 17.33
CA HIS A 670 -7.89 20.22 17.25
C HIS A 670 -7.11 20.20 18.58
N ARG A 671 -7.77 20.47 19.72
CA ARG A 671 -7.13 20.40 21.05
C ARG A 671 -6.71 18.97 21.43
N ASP A 672 -7.49 17.96 21.04
CA ASP A 672 -7.17 16.56 21.30
C ASP A 672 -6.02 16.06 20.42
N LYS A 673 -5.95 16.47 19.15
CA LYS A 673 -4.79 16.24 18.26
C LYS A 673 -3.51 16.85 18.85
N LEU A 674 -3.58 18.08 19.36
CA LEU A 674 -2.44 18.75 19.99
C LEU A 674 -1.99 18.06 21.29
N ASN A 675 -2.94 17.64 22.13
CA ASN A 675 -2.64 16.84 23.33
C ASN A 675 -2.09 15.44 22.97
N PHE A 676 -2.55 14.83 21.88
CA PHE A 676 -2.03 13.56 21.40
C PHE A 676 -0.55 13.68 21.01
N ALA A 677 -0.14 14.77 20.37
CA ALA A 677 1.28 15.05 20.13
C ALA A 677 2.04 15.26 21.45
N CYS A 678 1.68 16.30 22.22
CA CYS A 678 2.44 16.68 23.42
C CYS A 678 2.51 15.59 24.50
N SER A 679 1.45 14.79 24.66
CA SER A 679 1.36 13.78 25.72
C SER A 679 1.58 12.36 25.21
N ALA A 680 0.80 11.92 24.21
CA ALA A 680 0.75 10.50 23.83
C ALA A 680 1.96 10.08 22.98
N TRP A 681 2.37 10.90 22.00
CA TRP A 681 3.57 10.63 21.22
C TRP A 681 4.85 10.78 22.05
N THR A 682 4.98 11.80 22.91
CA THR A 682 6.11 11.94 23.84
C THR A 682 6.29 10.69 24.71
N GLN A 683 5.20 10.18 25.31
CA GLN A 683 5.24 8.94 26.10
C GLN A 683 5.50 7.69 25.25
N GLN A 684 5.11 7.67 23.97
CA GLN A 684 5.43 6.59 23.04
C GLN A 684 6.93 6.58 22.66
N SER A 685 7.53 7.73 22.37
CA SER A 685 8.97 7.87 22.13
C SER A 685 9.77 7.38 23.34
N LEU A 686 9.41 7.84 24.55
CA LEU A 686 10.09 7.45 25.79
C LEU A 686 10.00 5.94 26.08
N ARG A 687 8.85 5.29 25.88
CA ARG A 687 8.74 3.81 25.99
C ARG A 687 9.55 3.08 24.93
N SER A 688 9.58 3.59 23.69
CA SER A 688 10.38 2.98 22.63
C SER A 688 11.87 3.03 22.95
N MET A 689 12.33 4.16 23.51
CA MET A 689 13.72 4.40 23.93
C MET A 689 14.18 3.52 25.12
N ASP A 690 13.28 3.06 25.98
CA ASP A 690 13.58 2.13 27.07
C ASP A 690 13.54 0.68 26.58
N THR A 691 14.70 0.01 26.50
CA THR A 691 14.81 -1.39 26.06
C THR A 691 14.08 -2.41 26.97
N THR A 692 13.61 -1.98 28.15
CA THR A 692 12.75 -2.78 29.02
C THR A 692 11.25 -2.69 28.66
N THR A 693 10.85 -1.79 27.76
CA THR A 693 9.47 -1.68 27.24
C THR A 693 9.34 -1.61 25.71
N GLY A 694 10.38 -1.17 25.00
CA GLY A 694 10.45 -1.08 23.54
C GLY A 694 11.83 -1.48 22.99
N PHE A 695 12.20 -0.92 21.84
CA PHE A 695 13.39 -1.34 21.09
C PHE A 695 14.73 -0.80 21.63
N GLY A 696 14.74 0.40 22.19
CA GLY A 696 15.94 1.24 22.33
C GLY A 696 15.93 2.38 21.29
N PRO A 697 17.08 2.73 20.67
CA PRO A 697 17.22 3.84 19.71
C PRO A 697 16.07 3.95 18.70
N THR A 698 15.30 5.03 18.78
CA THR A 698 14.10 5.27 17.94
C THR A 698 14.03 6.73 17.49
N MET A 699 13.74 6.98 16.21
CA MET A 699 13.50 8.31 15.63
C MET A 699 12.15 8.35 14.88
N CYS A 700 11.66 9.54 14.56
CA CYS A 700 10.52 9.71 13.66
C CYS A 700 10.94 10.16 12.25
N GLY A 701 11.12 9.23 11.30
CA GLY A 701 11.63 9.52 9.95
C GLY A 701 10.64 10.18 8.99
N GLU A 702 9.34 10.15 9.30
CA GLU A 702 8.31 10.86 8.54
C GLU A 702 7.14 11.31 9.43
N TRP A 703 6.79 12.60 9.31
CA TRP A 703 5.63 13.24 9.94
C TRP A 703 5.29 14.56 9.21
N SER A 704 4.11 15.12 9.43
CA SER A 704 3.72 16.45 8.92
C SER A 704 2.70 17.14 9.85
N GLN A 705 2.44 18.44 9.67
CA GLN A 705 1.32 19.10 10.37
C GLN A 705 -0.05 18.89 9.70
N ALA A 706 -0.16 18.01 8.70
CA ALA A 706 -1.43 17.73 8.03
C ALA A 706 -2.42 17.05 8.99
N ASP A 707 -3.59 17.66 9.18
CA ASP A 707 -4.59 17.22 10.16
C ASP A 707 -5.84 16.56 9.55
N THR A 708 -5.94 16.61 8.21
CA THR A 708 -6.96 15.96 7.39
C THR A 708 -6.33 15.15 6.25
N ASP A 709 -7.02 14.14 5.73
CA ASP A 709 -6.60 13.39 4.53
C ASP A 709 -7.08 14.03 3.22
N CYS A 710 -7.15 15.37 3.20
CA CYS A 710 -7.73 16.16 2.12
C CYS A 710 -6.79 16.48 0.94
N THR A 711 -5.49 16.32 1.11
CA THR A 711 -4.50 16.68 0.09
C THR A 711 -4.68 15.82 -1.18
N GLN A 712 -4.65 16.48 -2.36
CA GLN A 712 -4.84 15.83 -3.67
C GLN A 712 -3.94 14.58 -3.81
N TYR A 713 -4.56 13.41 -4.03
CA TYR A 713 -3.91 12.10 -4.22
C TYR A 713 -3.12 11.54 -3.01
N ILE A 714 -3.25 12.10 -1.79
CA ILE A 714 -2.63 11.54 -0.57
C ILE A 714 -3.09 10.08 -0.30
N ASN A 715 -4.29 9.74 -0.79
CA ASN A 715 -4.90 8.41 -0.70
C ASN A 715 -4.71 7.54 -1.95
N ASN A 716 -3.72 7.84 -2.80
CA ASN A 716 -3.52 7.36 -4.18
C ASN A 716 -4.40 8.11 -5.22
N VAL A 717 -4.03 7.98 -6.50
CA VAL A 717 -4.69 8.68 -7.63
C VAL A 717 -6.07 8.09 -7.90
N ASN A 718 -7.07 8.97 -8.11
CA ASN A 718 -8.50 8.62 -8.26
C ASN A 718 -9.19 8.07 -7.01
N ILE A 719 -8.56 8.11 -5.83
CA ILE A 719 -9.18 7.77 -4.55
C ILE A 719 -9.54 9.06 -3.79
N GLY A 720 -10.71 9.07 -3.12
CA GLY A 720 -11.18 10.20 -2.32
C GLY A 720 -10.65 10.23 -0.88
N THR A 721 -11.36 10.91 0.01
CA THR A 721 -10.94 11.25 1.38
C THR A 721 -11.81 10.55 2.42
N ARG A 722 -11.22 10.18 3.57
CA ARG A 722 -11.97 9.74 4.76
C ARG A 722 -12.70 10.93 5.36
N TRP A 723 -12.10 12.13 5.31
CA TRP A 723 -12.67 13.39 5.80
C TRP A 723 -14.09 13.63 5.29
N GLU A 724 -14.28 13.62 3.96
CA GLU A 724 -15.58 13.88 3.30
C GLU A 724 -16.40 12.61 3.11
N GLY A 725 -15.82 11.43 3.33
CA GLY A 725 -16.48 10.14 3.09
C GLY A 725 -16.52 9.74 1.62
N THR A 726 -15.49 10.10 0.86
CA THR A 726 -15.33 9.80 -0.58
C THR A 726 -14.25 8.74 -0.86
N TYR A 727 -13.62 8.20 0.19
CA TYR A 727 -12.62 7.12 0.12
C TYR A 727 -13.26 5.78 -0.28
N ASP A 728 -13.45 5.56 -1.58
CA ASP A 728 -13.87 4.28 -2.16
C ASP A 728 -12.65 3.47 -2.62
N THR A 729 -12.49 2.26 -2.07
CA THR A 729 -11.45 1.29 -2.44
C THR A 729 -11.92 0.27 -3.47
N GLY A 730 -13.20 0.31 -3.88
CA GLY A 730 -13.87 -0.76 -4.59
C GLY A 730 -14.27 -1.95 -3.69
N ASN A 731 -13.93 -1.94 -2.39
CA ASN A 731 -14.30 -2.95 -1.42
C ASN A 731 -15.03 -2.34 -0.22
N LEU A 732 -16.30 -2.75 -0.02
CA LEU A 732 -17.17 -2.28 1.05
C LEU A 732 -16.66 -2.57 2.48
N SER A 733 -15.66 -3.45 2.67
CA SER A 733 -15.04 -3.66 3.98
C SER A 733 -13.88 -2.70 4.30
N THR A 734 -13.35 -1.97 3.32
CA THR A 734 -12.24 -1.01 3.49
C THR A 734 -12.56 0.41 3.01
N ALA A 735 -13.63 0.61 2.24
CA ALA A 735 -14.14 1.92 1.84
C ALA A 735 -14.76 2.69 3.01
N ILE A 736 -14.49 3.98 3.10
CA ILE A 736 -15.00 4.89 4.13
C ILE A 736 -15.95 5.89 3.47
N LEU A 737 -17.17 5.41 3.18
CA LEU A 737 -18.21 6.15 2.44
C LEU A 737 -19.13 6.99 3.36
N LYS A 738 -18.55 7.56 4.41
CA LYS A 738 -19.19 8.49 5.36
C LYS A 738 -18.14 9.49 5.85
N PRO A 739 -18.48 10.78 6.01
CA PRO A 739 -17.53 11.78 6.50
C PRO A 739 -16.97 11.42 7.89
N GLN A 740 -15.68 11.65 8.11
CA GLN A 740 -15.00 11.34 9.37
C GLN A 740 -14.45 12.57 10.13
N CYS A 741 -14.70 13.80 9.67
CA CYS A 741 -14.42 14.96 10.51
C CYS A 741 -15.27 14.94 11.81
N PRO A 742 -14.80 15.60 12.90
CA PRO A 742 -15.54 15.66 14.16
C PRO A 742 -16.98 16.19 13.99
N VAL A 743 -17.17 17.25 13.20
CA VAL A 743 -18.49 17.86 12.95
C VAL A 743 -19.17 17.21 11.73
N GLN A 744 -19.70 16.00 11.99
CA GLN A 744 -20.47 15.19 11.05
C GLN A 744 -21.51 16.02 10.26
N GLY A 745 -21.43 15.95 8.93
CA GLY A 745 -22.33 16.67 8.02
C GLY A 745 -21.86 18.07 7.60
N LYS A 746 -20.68 18.53 8.04
CA LYS A 746 -20.01 19.75 7.53
C LYS A 746 -18.63 19.52 6.90
N CYS A 747 -18.11 18.29 6.94
CA CYS A 747 -16.77 17.97 6.43
C CYS A 747 -16.65 18.32 4.94
N THR A 748 -15.72 19.21 4.62
CA THR A 748 -15.28 19.59 3.27
C THR A 748 -13.76 19.69 3.31
N CYS A 749 -13.10 19.41 2.20
CA CYS A 749 -11.66 19.63 2.04
C CYS A 749 -11.30 21.04 1.54
N ASP A 750 -12.28 21.94 1.35
CA ASP A 750 -12.04 23.31 0.89
C ASP A 750 -11.11 24.13 1.82
N PRO A 751 -11.24 24.13 3.16
CA PRO A 751 -10.45 25.01 4.03
C PRO A 751 -9.01 24.50 4.22
N ALA A 752 -8.80 23.22 4.48
CA ALA A 752 -7.47 22.59 4.54
C ALA A 752 -6.67 22.78 3.23
N ASN A 753 -7.31 22.63 2.07
CA ASN A 753 -6.67 22.85 0.76
C ASN A 753 -6.67 24.33 0.30
N ALA A 754 -7.17 25.27 1.09
CA ALA A 754 -7.20 26.69 0.73
C ALA A 754 -5.79 27.29 0.65
N ASP A 755 -5.66 28.43 -0.03
CA ASP A 755 -4.41 29.18 -0.05
C ASP A 755 -4.04 29.63 1.39
N PRO A 756 -2.80 29.41 1.88
CA PRO A 756 -2.42 29.73 3.26
C PRO A 756 -2.47 31.21 3.63
N SER A 757 -2.63 32.14 2.67
CA SER A 757 -2.98 33.54 2.97
C SER A 757 -4.40 33.71 3.52
N THR A 758 -5.29 32.74 3.28
CA THR A 758 -6.70 32.74 3.69
C THR A 758 -7.00 31.96 4.98
N TYR A 759 -6.03 31.18 5.47
CA TYR A 759 -6.14 30.50 6.78
C TYR A 759 -6.36 31.51 7.91
N THR A 760 -7.26 31.20 8.84
CA THR A 760 -7.48 32.01 10.05
C THR A 760 -6.25 32.03 10.95
N ALA A 761 -6.12 33.08 11.78
CA ALA A 761 -5.04 33.19 12.75
C ALA A 761 -5.00 31.98 13.70
N ASP A 762 -6.16 31.49 14.14
CA ASP A 762 -6.27 30.34 15.03
C ASP A 762 -5.89 29.01 14.36
N TYR A 763 -6.24 28.80 13.07
CA TYR A 763 -5.79 27.59 12.36
C TYR A 763 -4.28 27.61 12.12
N LYS A 764 -3.70 28.77 11.79
CA LYS A 764 -2.24 28.92 11.68
C LYS A 764 -1.53 28.67 13.01
N LYS A 765 -2.02 29.29 14.09
CA LYS A 765 -1.52 29.09 15.46
C LYS A 765 -1.62 27.62 15.87
N TRP A 766 -2.73 26.96 15.55
CA TRP A 766 -2.91 25.54 15.84
C TRP A 766 -1.93 24.66 15.06
N LEU A 767 -1.83 24.83 13.74
CA LEU A 767 -0.88 24.07 12.91
C LEU A 767 0.57 24.25 13.39
N TYR A 768 0.95 25.47 13.78
CA TYR A 768 2.25 25.81 14.33
C TYR A 768 2.53 25.08 15.66
N GLN A 769 1.59 25.13 16.61
CA GLN A 769 1.70 24.41 17.88
C GLN A 769 1.69 22.88 17.69
N PHE A 770 0.88 22.37 16.75
CA PHE A 770 0.83 20.93 16.44
C PHE A 770 2.13 20.46 15.78
N ALA A 771 2.78 21.29 14.96
CA ALA A 771 4.10 21.01 14.43
C ALA A 771 5.19 21.00 15.53
N ILE A 772 5.20 22.00 16.42
CA ILE A 772 6.18 22.05 17.52
C ILE A 772 5.95 20.94 18.53
N GLY A 773 4.70 20.59 18.85
CA GLY A 773 4.39 19.49 19.76
C GLY A 773 4.79 18.12 19.20
N GLN A 774 4.78 17.96 17.87
CA GLN A 774 5.40 16.81 17.20
C GLN A 774 6.92 16.84 17.32
N MET A 775 7.57 17.99 17.05
CA MET A 775 9.02 18.14 17.23
C MET A 775 9.45 17.80 18.67
N ASP A 776 8.76 18.30 19.70
CA ASP A 776 9.04 17.97 21.11
C ASP A 776 8.88 16.46 21.40
N ALA A 777 7.77 15.87 20.93
CA ALA A 777 7.49 14.45 21.12
C ALA A 777 8.53 13.52 20.47
N PHE A 778 9.14 13.94 19.36
CA PHE A 778 10.15 13.17 18.65
C PHE A 778 11.59 13.51 19.09
N GLU A 779 11.84 14.71 19.61
CA GLU A 779 13.08 15.10 20.30
C GLU A 779 13.23 14.43 21.67
N ALA A 780 12.15 13.86 22.24
CA ALA A 780 12.22 12.88 23.34
C ALA A 780 12.72 11.49 22.91
N GLY A 781 12.84 11.24 21.60
CA GLY A 781 13.55 10.10 21.00
C GLY A 781 14.93 10.52 20.48
N TRP A 782 15.31 10.05 19.29
CA TRP A 782 16.52 10.50 18.58
C TRP A 782 16.28 11.74 17.69
N GLY A 783 15.08 12.34 17.71
CA GLY A 783 14.70 13.41 16.80
C GLY A 783 13.88 12.92 15.60
N TRP A 784 13.84 13.74 14.55
CA TRP A 784 12.82 13.64 13.51
C TRP A 784 13.30 14.06 12.12
N PHE A 785 12.59 13.58 11.09
CA PHE A 785 12.65 14.07 9.72
C PHE A 785 11.24 14.45 9.23
N TYR A 786 11.06 15.68 8.76
CA TYR A 786 9.77 16.15 8.23
C TYR A 786 9.48 15.57 6.84
N TRP A 787 8.22 15.23 6.56
CA TRP A 787 7.71 14.78 5.26
C TRP A 787 6.85 15.87 4.59
N THR A 788 7.33 16.60 3.58
CA THR A 788 8.64 16.62 2.90
C THR A 788 9.15 18.08 2.82
N TRP A 789 10.32 18.35 2.25
CA TRP A 789 10.82 19.72 2.08
C TRP A 789 9.92 20.57 1.17
N GLU A 790 9.56 20.06 0.00
CA GLU A 790 8.84 20.79 -1.07
C GLU A 790 7.77 19.89 -1.71
N THR A 791 6.65 20.49 -2.09
CA THR A 791 5.58 19.88 -2.88
C THR A 791 5.16 20.87 -3.96
N GLU A 792 4.48 20.46 -5.04
CA GLU A 792 4.02 21.41 -6.05
C GLU A 792 2.92 22.35 -5.51
N LYS A 793 2.03 21.83 -4.64
CA LYS A 793 0.76 22.47 -4.26
C LYS A 793 0.41 22.33 -2.76
N ALA A 794 0.88 21.28 -2.09
CA ALA A 794 0.41 20.87 -0.76
C ALA A 794 1.21 21.51 0.39
N THR A 795 0.80 22.70 0.84
CA THR A 795 1.49 23.47 1.90
C THR A 795 1.69 22.70 3.20
N GLN A 796 0.67 21.99 3.70
CA GLN A 796 0.75 21.22 4.96
C GLN A 796 1.71 20.02 4.88
N TRP A 797 2.26 19.73 3.70
CA TRP A 797 3.24 18.67 3.42
C TRP A 797 4.58 19.21 2.90
N SER A 798 4.78 20.52 2.91
CA SER A 798 6.05 21.15 2.51
C SER A 798 6.59 21.99 3.65
N TYR A 799 7.76 21.62 4.17
CA TYR A 799 8.45 22.38 5.21
C TYR A 799 8.70 23.83 4.78
N ARG A 800 9.19 24.00 3.53
CA ARG A 800 9.46 25.29 2.89
C ARG A 800 8.22 26.19 2.82
N ARG A 801 7.09 25.65 2.38
CA ARG A 801 5.82 26.39 2.26
C ARG A 801 5.17 26.63 3.61
N GLY A 802 5.27 25.67 4.53
CA GLY A 802 4.76 25.83 5.90
C GLY A 802 5.47 26.95 6.66
N MET A 803 6.79 27.08 6.52
CA MET A 803 7.54 28.23 7.03
C MET A 803 7.03 29.55 6.40
N ALA A 804 6.93 29.61 5.07
CA ALA A 804 6.47 30.80 4.36
C ALA A 804 5.02 31.19 4.70
N ALA A 805 4.18 30.22 5.05
CA ALA A 805 2.80 30.43 5.48
C ALA A 805 2.66 30.83 6.97
N GLY A 806 3.71 30.68 7.78
CA GLY A 806 3.69 30.90 9.23
C GLY A 806 3.07 29.75 10.03
N ILE A 807 3.17 28.51 9.55
CA ILE A 807 2.65 27.29 10.20
C ILE A 807 3.76 26.30 10.61
N LEU A 808 5.02 26.68 10.41
CA LEU A 808 6.23 26.00 10.90
C LEU A 808 7.24 27.05 11.41
N PRO A 809 8.14 26.69 12.35
CA PRO A 809 9.16 27.61 12.85
C PRO A 809 10.17 27.97 11.75
N THR A 810 10.64 29.22 11.74
CA THR A 810 11.59 29.73 10.74
C THR A 810 12.98 29.12 10.84
N THR A 811 13.32 28.53 11.99
CA THR A 811 14.43 27.57 12.12
C THR A 811 14.01 26.39 12.99
N ALA A 812 14.45 25.18 12.65
CA ALA A 812 14.04 23.96 13.33
C ALA A 812 14.41 23.89 14.83
N TYR A 813 15.39 24.68 15.29
CA TYR A 813 15.91 24.64 16.66
C TYR A 813 15.56 25.85 17.53
N ASP A 814 14.97 26.91 16.96
CA ASP A 814 14.60 28.14 17.68
C ASP A 814 13.08 28.29 17.57
N ARG A 815 12.40 28.04 18.70
CA ARG A 815 10.96 27.75 18.78
C ARG A 815 10.40 28.59 19.93
N ASP A 816 9.35 29.40 19.67
CA ASP A 816 8.80 30.36 20.64
C ASP A 816 7.64 29.79 21.51
N TRP A 817 7.30 28.54 21.26
CA TRP A 817 6.34 27.72 22.00
C TRP A 817 6.95 26.34 22.29
N SER A 818 6.41 25.63 23.28
CA SER A 818 6.71 24.23 23.59
C SER A 818 5.49 23.58 24.25
N CYS A 819 5.46 22.25 24.30
CA CYS A 819 4.45 21.54 25.08
C CYS A 819 4.48 21.96 26.58
N PRO A 820 3.31 22.18 27.23
CA PRO A 820 3.25 22.69 28.60
C PRO A 820 3.27 21.59 29.68
N ASP A 821 3.98 21.83 30.79
CA ASP A 821 4.16 20.88 31.89
C ASP A 821 2.87 20.42 32.57
N ASN A 822 1.82 21.26 32.58
CA ASN A 822 0.51 20.91 33.12
C ASN A 822 -0.40 20.17 32.11
N GLY A 823 0.16 19.68 31.00
CA GLY A 823 -0.51 18.82 30.04
C GLY A 823 -1.70 19.51 29.35
N VAL A 824 -2.81 18.78 29.19
CA VAL A 824 -3.97 19.26 28.42
C VAL A 824 -4.54 20.59 28.92
N ASP A 825 -4.43 20.89 30.22
CA ASP A 825 -4.91 22.14 30.83
C ASP A 825 -3.99 23.35 30.60
N GLY A 826 -2.78 23.13 30.06
CA GLY A 826 -1.89 24.19 29.58
C GLY A 826 -2.03 24.51 28.10
N LEU A 827 -2.73 23.66 27.34
CA LEU A 827 -2.93 23.83 25.90
C LEU A 827 -4.01 24.88 25.62
N ASP A 828 -3.78 25.68 24.58
CA ASP A 828 -4.78 26.57 24.00
C ASP A 828 -6.07 25.80 23.68
N THR A 829 -7.22 26.44 23.93
CA THR A 829 -8.53 25.77 23.85
C THR A 829 -9.10 25.68 22.44
N PHE A 830 -8.66 26.56 21.53
CA PHE A 830 -9.11 26.65 20.13
C PHE A 830 -10.64 26.67 19.95
N THR A 831 -11.37 27.28 20.89
CA THR A 831 -12.86 27.32 20.90
C THR A 831 -13.50 27.91 19.67
N ASP A 832 -12.80 28.80 18.98
CA ASP A 832 -13.28 29.56 17.82
C ASP A 832 -12.74 28.97 16.49
N LEU A 833 -11.89 27.93 16.56
CA LEU A 833 -11.42 27.17 15.41
C LEU A 833 -12.44 26.06 15.06
N PRO A 834 -13.06 26.09 13.86
CA PRO A 834 -14.08 25.11 13.53
C PRO A 834 -13.53 23.70 13.30
N GLU A 835 -14.09 22.72 14.01
CA GLU A 835 -13.78 21.28 13.94
C GLU A 835 -14.28 20.58 12.64
N TYR A 836 -14.14 21.26 11.50
CA TYR A 836 -14.41 20.78 10.13
C TYR A 836 -13.43 21.35 9.08
N TYR A 837 -12.37 22.03 9.51
CA TYR A 837 -11.35 22.69 8.67
C TYR A 837 -10.70 21.75 7.63
#